data_AF-D5EPG8-F1
#
_entry.id   AF-D5EPG8-F1
#
_cell.length_a   1.000
_cell.length_b   1.000
_cell.length_c   1.000
_cell.angle_alpha   90.00
_cell.angle_beta   90.00
_cell.angle_gamma   90.00
#
_symmetry.space_group_name_H-M   'P 1'
#
loop_
_entity.id
_entity.type
_entity.pdbx_description
1 polymer ?
#
loop_
_entity_poly.entity_id
_entity_poly.type
_entity_poly.pdbx_seq_one_letter_code
_entity_poly.pdbx_strand_id
1 'polypeptide(L)'
;MPIRMSVWKIANLFVGSVGCVVTSQLCAQSALPHATDFEPSSGYTVNLPLNGIGSWTTTSTDVKVSDVAAQGGNQSIKIPISTPEHIVSFSYDPQLEDVVYLDYYLKSGPSAVPSLPLLTTPETTAVLVMQSAGPSQAEWTFLNGDGLGSGDWLPSGSLVELDASGVAAWQRITLRLDITNSLWDAYVGGELLAADLSFVEPVATSAEAFNIYGSGSGATYLDTFSIGTANPLFVDADSDGIDDNYELANGLDVTVNDRNLDLDSDGITNLQEYIIGLNPQDATDAIGDLDDDGYSNYTELLLGTNPNVFSGSVPGVVVLSHWSGISGTSIGNNLKKSANYPNNPSSVSTLTGLQFPSNIGDNYGNEVRGFIIPPESGTYYFWVASNDNGCLYLSTDGSFTNLPQTAYVIGTTNPGQWNKSSTQKSSAITLTAGQRYYFEAAHKEESRSDHFSVAWTKPDGTFELIPASALASVPPNDVDLDGYPDHLEQAIIDADPNDALTSLADVSFEDDFDQDGLSNFQEWKLSTDPSRVDTDGDGLDDAFELTSDHYDPLDASDADTDHDLDGYTVSIEVELGSDPDVFTSSVAGAVVVDEWNGISGNEVSLLLASPNYPDSPSQQFVAQRVDFSPNKDNYGYRIRGLIQAPLSGSYVFQIKGDDTANFYLSDSESVDGVSLVASFGSHTYDSWTRYSGQTSAPIALVQGQSYFFEIQTKEGGGGDYFALRWTRPDGVTEILDGAVLASMSPNDIDLDQFPDSLELAIIDADPNDSISNLVDVLPTDDFDQDGLSNEREWQLGYSSLSPDMDDDGLLDGIEQMIIDFDPNDAFATMADVLPNDDFDGDTVSNLQEQQIGSNPTNPHTAGMTHTDAFEWALINASATDGLVLFSDITAGHRSPDINEAGADIDGDGLTNIDEHSIGLSPILADSDGDGLDDKWELDAGYSALANEGQNGAFGDLDGDRLTNEMESVMGTLVNSPNADVSLPNTASAPSGQVHIVLIGIGAFNLSETDEASTLN
;
A
#
# COMPACT_ATOMS: atom_id res chain seq x y z
N MET A 1 -14.26 -55.11 29.00
CA MET A 1 -15.66 -55.43 28.61
C MET A 1 -16.44 -55.98 29.80
N PRO A 2 -17.75 -55.69 30.00
CA PRO A 2 -18.55 -54.61 29.43
C PRO A 2 -19.47 -53.85 30.44
N ILE A 3 -19.80 -52.60 30.10
CA ILE A 3 -21.12 -51.92 30.07
C ILE A 3 -22.09 -52.15 31.25
N ARG A 4 -22.54 -51.05 31.89
CA ARG A 4 -23.94 -50.90 32.35
C ARG A 4 -24.45 -49.45 32.27
N MET A 5 -25.33 -49.20 31.30
CA MET A 5 -26.40 -48.21 31.35
C MET A 5 -27.26 -48.37 32.62
N SER A 6 -27.77 -47.26 33.15
CA SER A 6 -29.04 -47.23 33.90
C SER A 6 -29.70 -45.85 33.78
N VAL A 7 -30.82 -45.87 33.06
CA VAL A 7 -31.87 -44.84 32.89
C VAL A 7 -32.58 -44.57 34.23
N TRP A 8 -33.24 -43.42 34.42
CA TRP A 8 -34.70 -43.27 34.75
C TRP A 8 -35.14 -41.85 35.18
N LYS A 9 -35.96 -41.23 34.29
CA LYS A 9 -37.32 -40.69 34.50
C LYS A 9 -37.62 -39.40 35.31
N ILE A 10 -38.10 -38.39 34.54
CA ILE A 10 -39.51 -37.89 34.41
C ILE A 10 -40.24 -37.33 35.66
N ALA A 11 -40.53 -36.01 35.66
CA ALA A 11 -41.85 -35.36 35.45
C ALA A 11 -42.12 -34.06 36.27
N ASN A 12 -42.27 -32.94 35.53
CA ASN A 12 -43.39 -31.96 35.45
C ASN A 12 -44.00 -31.28 36.70
N LEU A 13 -44.19 -29.93 36.67
CA LEU A 13 -45.47 -29.21 36.32
C LEU A 13 -45.33 -27.65 36.45
N PHE A 14 -45.51 -26.84 35.36
CA PHE A 14 -46.63 -25.88 35.02
C PHE A 14 -46.57 -24.44 35.64
N VAL A 15 -46.86 -23.27 35.00
CA VAL A 15 -47.50 -22.81 33.73
C VAL A 15 -47.07 -21.37 33.39
N GLY A 16 -46.99 -21.01 32.09
CA GLY A 16 -47.11 -19.63 31.61
C GLY A 16 -47.00 -19.49 30.07
N SER A 17 -48.01 -19.98 29.35
CA SER A 17 -48.10 -20.09 27.88
C SER A 17 -48.32 -18.77 27.11
N VAL A 18 -47.58 -18.54 26.02
CA VAL A 18 -48.08 -18.22 24.66
C VAL A 18 -47.07 -18.82 23.65
N GLY A 19 -47.55 -19.62 22.70
CA GLY A 19 -46.72 -20.57 21.97
C GLY A 19 -45.97 -20.01 20.75
N CYS A 20 -44.86 -20.66 20.44
CA CYS A 20 -44.49 -20.97 19.07
C CYS A 20 -43.92 -22.41 19.04
N VAL A 21 -44.28 -23.15 18.01
CA VAL A 21 -43.88 -24.54 17.79
C VAL A 21 -42.39 -24.54 17.47
N VAL A 22 -41.55 -25.00 18.40
CA VAL A 22 -40.17 -25.37 18.06
C VAL A 22 -40.25 -26.74 17.40
N THR A 23 -40.37 -26.76 16.07
CA THR A 23 -39.82 -27.88 15.32
C THR A 23 -38.31 -27.82 15.54
N SER A 24 -37.76 -28.83 16.21
CA SER A 24 -36.33 -29.10 16.23
C SER A 24 -35.90 -29.42 14.80
N GLN A 25 -35.54 -28.39 14.04
CA GLN A 25 -34.68 -28.55 12.88
C GLN A 25 -33.29 -28.73 13.48
N LEU A 26 -32.78 -29.96 13.49
CA LEU A 26 -31.33 -30.16 13.56
C LEU A 26 -30.78 -29.36 12.37
N CYS A 27 -30.01 -28.30 12.62
CA CYS A 27 -29.26 -27.65 11.55
C CYS A 27 -28.39 -28.72 10.89
N ALA A 28 -28.39 -28.76 9.57
CA ALA A 28 -27.47 -29.61 8.83
C ALA A 28 -26.07 -28.99 8.96
N GLN A 29 -25.14 -29.70 9.59
CA GLN A 29 -23.72 -29.36 9.58
C GLN A 29 -23.13 -29.68 8.20
N SER A 30 -22.27 -28.80 7.69
CA SER A 30 -21.52 -29.05 6.46
C SER A 30 -20.37 -30.01 6.72
N ALA A 31 -20.06 -30.91 5.79
CA ALA A 31 -18.87 -31.75 5.88
C ALA A 31 -17.63 -30.96 5.45
N LEU A 32 -16.48 -31.28 6.04
CA LEU A 32 -15.19 -30.74 5.62
C LEU A 32 -14.60 -31.52 4.42
N PRO A 33 -13.88 -30.85 3.49
CA PRO A 33 -13.71 -29.39 3.40
C PRO A 33 -14.97 -28.70 2.85
N HIS A 34 -15.15 -27.43 3.20
CA HIS A 34 -16.21 -26.57 2.69
C HIS A 34 -15.64 -25.24 2.24
N ALA A 35 -16.10 -24.71 1.10
CA ALA A 35 -15.75 -23.39 0.61
C ALA A 35 -16.96 -22.73 -0.05
N THR A 36 -17.05 -21.40 0.03
CA THR A 36 -18.06 -20.59 -0.64
C THR A 36 -17.57 -19.15 -0.80
N ASP A 37 -17.85 -18.58 -1.96
CA ASP A 37 -17.61 -17.17 -2.37
C ASP A 37 -18.87 -16.30 -2.26
N PHE A 38 -19.98 -16.85 -1.73
CA PHE A 38 -21.28 -16.17 -1.64
C PHE A 38 -21.87 -15.68 -2.97
N GLU A 39 -21.46 -16.27 -4.10
CA GLU A 39 -21.94 -15.91 -5.43
C GLU A 39 -23.22 -16.68 -5.84
N PRO A 40 -23.92 -16.27 -6.92
CA PRO A 40 -25.06 -17.00 -7.47
C PRO A 40 -24.73 -18.42 -7.91
N SER A 41 -23.52 -18.64 -8.41
CA SER A 41 -22.95 -19.96 -8.74
C SER A 41 -22.95 -20.89 -7.51
N SER A 42 -22.64 -20.33 -6.35
CA SER A 42 -22.66 -21.00 -5.04
C SER A 42 -24.05 -21.04 -4.38
N GLY A 43 -25.08 -20.52 -5.05
CA GLY A 43 -26.48 -20.60 -4.62
C GLY A 43 -26.94 -19.44 -3.73
N TYR A 44 -26.23 -18.33 -3.72
CA TYR A 44 -26.58 -17.12 -2.98
C TYR A 44 -27.26 -16.09 -3.90
N THR A 45 -28.03 -15.18 -3.34
CA THR A 45 -28.77 -14.20 -4.15
C THR A 45 -28.87 -12.89 -3.40
N VAL A 46 -28.45 -11.81 -4.06
CA VAL A 46 -28.48 -10.44 -3.53
C VAL A 46 -29.84 -10.11 -2.91
N ASN A 47 -29.80 -9.40 -1.79
CA ASN A 47 -30.94 -8.96 -0.98
C ASN A 47 -31.72 -10.09 -0.26
N LEU A 48 -31.31 -11.35 -0.37
CA LEU A 48 -31.88 -12.42 0.45
C LEU A 48 -31.17 -12.51 1.81
N PRO A 49 -31.92 -12.75 2.91
CA PRO A 49 -31.32 -13.03 4.21
C PRO A 49 -30.48 -14.30 4.17
N LEU A 50 -29.29 -14.26 4.77
CA LEU A 50 -28.38 -15.42 4.83
C LEU A 50 -28.95 -16.58 5.67
N ASN A 51 -29.83 -16.28 6.63
CA ASN A 51 -30.34 -17.25 7.59
C ASN A 51 -31.00 -18.49 6.95
N GLY A 52 -30.38 -19.65 7.13
CA GLY A 52 -30.88 -20.93 6.64
C GLY A 52 -30.52 -21.24 5.19
N ILE A 53 -29.66 -20.44 4.56
CA ILE A 53 -28.99 -20.79 3.30
C ILE A 53 -27.78 -21.67 3.67
N GLY A 54 -27.76 -22.92 3.18
CA GLY A 54 -26.71 -23.88 3.56
C GLY A 54 -26.67 -24.16 5.07
N SER A 55 -25.46 -24.06 5.65
CA SER A 55 -25.21 -24.23 7.09
C SER A 55 -25.08 -22.90 7.84
N TRP A 56 -25.49 -21.79 7.21
CA TRP A 56 -25.46 -20.46 7.81
C TRP A 56 -26.71 -20.16 8.64
N THR A 57 -26.49 -19.53 9.80
CA THR A 57 -27.56 -18.99 10.66
C THR A 57 -27.19 -17.58 11.10
N THR A 58 -28.20 -16.75 11.37
CA THR A 58 -27.99 -15.35 11.76
C THR A 58 -28.97 -14.91 12.84
N THR A 59 -28.59 -13.95 13.68
CA THR A 59 -29.52 -13.38 14.69
C THR A 59 -30.53 -12.38 14.12
N SER A 60 -30.36 -11.94 12.88
CA SER A 60 -31.19 -10.91 12.24
C SER A 60 -31.41 -11.21 10.76
N THR A 61 -32.64 -10.98 10.27
CA THR A 61 -32.96 -11.04 8.83
C THR A 61 -32.35 -9.90 8.01
N ASP A 62 -31.73 -8.93 8.68
CA ASP A 62 -31.04 -7.82 8.02
C ASP A 62 -29.61 -8.18 7.61
N VAL A 63 -29.08 -9.32 8.06
CA VAL A 63 -27.87 -9.92 7.48
C VAL A 63 -28.22 -10.55 6.14
N LYS A 64 -27.64 -10.02 5.06
CA LYS A 64 -28.03 -10.36 3.69
C LYS A 64 -26.82 -10.51 2.78
N VAL A 65 -27.01 -11.28 1.71
CA VAL A 65 -26.15 -11.21 0.54
C VAL A 65 -26.31 -9.82 -0.08
N SER A 66 -25.21 -9.13 -0.32
CA SER A 66 -25.15 -7.79 -0.90
C SER A 66 -24.37 -7.81 -2.21
N ASP A 67 -24.53 -6.75 -3.00
CA ASP A 67 -23.84 -6.46 -4.27
C ASP A 67 -22.66 -5.51 -4.07
N VAL A 68 -22.09 -5.48 -2.86
CA VAL A 68 -20.87 -4.71 -2.59
C VAL A 68 -19.69 -5.51 -3.09
N ALA A 69 -18.91 -4.91 -3.99
CA ALA A 69 -17.68 -5.45 -4.56
C ALA A 69 -16.84 -6.14 -3.48
N ALA A 70 -16.54 -7.40 -3.76
CA ALA A 70 -15.98 -8.36 -2.83
C ALA A 70 -14.53 -8.68 -3.24
N GLN A 71 -13.85 -9.55 -2.50
CA GLN A 71 -12.51 -10.02 -2.87
C GLN A 71 -12.59 -11.17 -3.89
N GLY A 72 -13.65 -11.98 -3.82
CA GLY A 72 -14.01 -12.93 -4.87
C GLY A 72 -15.33 -12.52 -5.52
N GLY A 73 -15.27 -11.85 -6.67
CA GLY A 73 -16.47 -11.53 -7.46
C GLY A 73 -17.27 -10.31 -6.98
N ASN A 74 -18.60 -10.40 -7.08
CA ASN A 74 -19.52 -9.25 -7.00
C ASN A 74 -20.39 -9.23 -5.73
N GLN A 75 -20.37 -10.28 -4.92
CA GLN A 75 -21.27 -10.46 -3.78
C GLN A 75 -20.51 -10.69 -2.48
N SER A 76 -21.02 -10.08 -1.42
CA SER A 76 -20.50 -10.30 -0.07
C SER A 76 -21.63 -10.33 0.95
N ILE A 77 -21.40 -10.99 2.08
CA ILE A 77 -22.36 -10.99 3.19
C ILE A 77 -22.25 -9.69 3.95
N LYS A 78 -23.30 -8.87 3.91
CA LYS A 78 -23.39 -7.63 4.67
C LYS A 78 -24.03 -7.86 6.03
N ILE A 79 -23.29 -7.53 7.07
CA ILE A 79 -23.71 -7.49 8.47
C ILE A 79 -23.88 -6.01 8.85
N PRO A 80 -25.12 -5.51 9.01
CA PRO A 80 -25.35 -4.09 9.25
C PRO A 80 -24.97 -3.66 10.67
N ILE A 81 -24.62 -2.38 10.81
CA ILE A 81 -24.38 -1.71 12.09
C ILE A 81 -25.63 -1.79 12.97
N SER A 82 -25.55 -2.36 14.17
CA SER A 82 -26.73 -2.47 15.05
C SER A 82 -26.43 -2.69 16.53
N THR A 83 -27.42 -2.32 17.35
CA THR A 83 -27.49 -2.66 18.78
C THR A 83 -28.88 -3.27 19.08
N PRO A 84 -29.00 -4.54 19.52
CA PRO A 84 -27.92 -5.47 19.84
C PRO A 84 -27.18 -5.96 18.59
N GLU A 85 -25.90 -6.28 18.79
CA GLU A 85 -24.97 -6.77 17.77
C GLU A 85 -25.55 -7.96 16.97
N HIS A 86 -25.27 -7.98 15.67
CA HIS A 86 -25.69 -9.07 14.79
C HIS A 86 -24.60 -10.13 14.71
N ILE A 87 -25.01 -11.40 14.73
CA ILE A 87 -24.10 -12.55 14.70
C ILE A 87 -24.42 -13.37 13.45
N VAL A 88 -23.37 -13.72 12.71
CA VAL A 88 -23.38 -14.71 11.62
C VAL A 88 -22.66 -15.95 12.10
N SER A 89 -23.29 -17.11 11.96
CA SER A 89 -22.74 -18.38 12.43
C SER A 89 -22.77 -19.41 11.30
N PHE A 90 -21.63 -20.07 11.07
CA PHE A 90 -21.52 -21.22 10.18
C PHE A 90 -21.31 -22.49 10.99
N SER A 91 -22.15 -23.51 10.79
CA SER A 91 -22.04 -24.80 11.49
C SER A 91 -21.43 -25.88 10.60
N TYR A 92 -20.43 -26.58 11.10
CA TYR A 92 -19.74 -27.66 10.38
C TYR A 92 -19.62 -28.92 11.21
N ASP A 93 -19.40 -30.05 10.53
CA ASP A 93 -19.10 -31.34 11.14
C ASP A 93 -17.58 -31.44 11.25
N PRO A 94 -17.03 -31.24 12.45
CA PRO A 94 -15.61 -31.41 12.65
C PRO A 94 -15.31 -32.90 12.54
N GLN A 95 -14.75 -33.30 11.41
CA GLN A 95 -14.13 -34.61 11.31
C GLN A 95 -13.08 -34.75 12.42
N LEU A 96 -12.73 -35.99 12.81
CA LEU A 96 -11.68 -36.25 13.82
C LEU A 96 -10.29 -35.95 13.22
N GLU A 97 -10.06 -34.69 12.89
CA GLU A 97 -8.81 -34.16 12.33
C GLU A 97 -8.01 -33.51 13.46
N ASP A 98 -6.69 -33.65 13.38
CA ASP A 98 -5.77 -33.07 14.36
C ASP A 98 -5.66 -31.55 14.18
N VAL A 99 -5.69 -31.08 12.93
CA VAL A 99 -5.57 -29.67 12.55
C VAL A 99 -6.67 -29.27 11.57
N VAL A 100 -7.25 -28.08 11.76
CA VAL A 100 -8.27 -27.49 10.88
C VAL A 100 -7.89 -26.04 10.56
N TYR A 101 -7.94 -25.68 9.28
CA TYR A 101 -7.76 -24.32 8.79
C TYR A 101 -9.11 -23.68 8.49
N LEU A 102 -9.25 -22.42 8.87
CA LEU A 102 -10.39 -21.56 8.57
C LEU A 102 -9.85 -20.33 7.85
N ASP A 103 -10.35 -20.01 6.66
CA ASP A 103 -9.87 -18.90 5.84
C ASP A 103 -11.05 -18.09 5.33
N TYR A 104 -10.99 -16.76 5.48
CA TYR A 104 -12.06 -15.87 5.05
C TYR A 104 -11.58 -14.44 4.89
N TYR A 105 -12.26 -13.68 4.04
CA TYR A 105 -12.05 -12.25 3.91
C TYR A 105 -13.05 -11.47 4.74
N LEU A 106 -12.56 -10.47 5.46
CA LEU A 106 -13.36 -9.62 6.32
C LEU A 106 -13.07 -8.15 6.03
N LYS A 107 -14.12 -7.35 5.87
CA LYS A 107 -14.07 -5.89 5.88
C LYS A 107 -14.86 -5.40 7.08
N SER A 108 -14.20 -4.90 8.12
CA SER A 108 -14.86 -4.55 9.38
C SER A 108 -14.29 -3.28 9.99
N GLY A 109 -15.10 -2.58 10.78
CA GLY A 109 -14.63 -1.56 11.71
C GLY A 109 -14.26 -2.15 13.07
N PRO A 110 -13.59 -1.37 13.93
CA PRO A 110 -13.19 -1.84 15.26
C PRO A 110 -14.38 -2.07 16.18
N SER A 111 -14.25 -3.03 17.09
CA SER A 111 -15.20 -3.33 18.17
C SER A 111 -14.54 -3.25 19.54
N ALA A 112 -15.35 -3.16 20.60
CA ALA A 112 -14.84 -3.15 21.95
C ALA A 112 -14.39 -4.56 22.37
N VAL A 113 -13.20 -4.67 22.97
CA VAL A 113 -12.70 -5.93 23.51
C VAL A 113 -13.67 -6.49 24.57
N PRO A 114 -14.20 -7.71 24.41
CA PRO A 114 -15.15 -8.29 25.35
C PRO A 114 -14.54 -8.49 26.75
N SER A 115 -15.29 -8.17 27.81
CA SER A 115 -14.88 -8.50 29.17
C SER A 115 -15.00 -10.01 29.44
N LEU A 116 -13.92 -10.65 29.89
CA LEU A 116 -13.76 -12.10 30.10
C LEU A 116 -14.86 -12.82 30.92
N PRO A 117 -15.53 -12.23 31.95
CA PRO A 117 -16.62 -12.93 32.63
C PRO A 117 -17.94 -13.03 31.83
N LEU A 118 -17.96 -12.60 30.55
CA LEU A 118 -19.17 -12.49 29.73
C LEU A 118 -19.13 -13.28 28.40
N LEU A 119 -18.16 -14.16 28.16
CA LEU A 119 -18.22 -15.15 27.07
C LEU A 119 -19.25 -16.24 27.47
N THR A 120 -20.53 -15.94 27.29
CA THR A 120 -21.67 -16.70 27.86
C THR A 120 -22.07 -17.97 27.10
N THR A 121 -21.28 -18.39 26.11
CA THR A 121 -21.43 -19.70 25.47
C THR A 121 -20.37 -20.66 26.02
N PRO A 122 -20.75 -21.79 26.64
CA PRO A 122 -19.80 -22.88 26.87
C PRO A 122 -19.17 -23.25 25.51
N GLU A 123 -17.87 -23.59 25.48
CA GLU A 123 -17.16 -24.12 24.28
C GLU A 123 -16.58 -23.08 23.30
N THR A 124 -16.02 -21.96 23.80
CA THR A 124 -15.24 -21.04 22.95
C THR A 124 -13.80 -21.54 22.78
N THR A 125 -13.29 -21.58 21.55
CA THR A 125 -11.96 -22.10 21.20
C THR A 125 -10.95 -20.97 21.01
N ALA A 126 -11.11 -20.21 19.91
CA ALA A 126 -10.24 -19.12 19.48
C ALA A 126 -11.06 -17.83 19.35
N VAL A 127 -10.47 -16.69 19.72
CA VAL A 127 -11.11 -15.38 19.62
C VAL A 127 -10.09 -14.34 19.19
N LEU A 128 -10.42 -13.60 18.13
CA LEU A 128 -9.73 -12.38 17.73
C LEU A 128 -10.74 -11.23 17.63
N VAL A 129 -10.26 -10.00 17.82
CA VAL A 129 -11.04 -8.78 17.70
C VAL A 129 -10.19 -7.70 17.06
N MET A 130 -10.79 -6.90 16.17
CA MET A 130 -10.18 -5.65 15.71
C MET A 130 -10.51 -4.55 16.72
N GLN A 131 -9.50 -4.03 17.40
CA GLN A 131 -9.61 -3.00 18.42
C GLN A 131 -9.22 -1.63 17.85
N SER A 132 -9.84 -0.54 18.30
CA SER A 132 -9.42 0.81 17.92
C SER A 132 -8.08 1.17 18.58
N ALA A 133 -7.10 1.53 17.76
CA ALA A 133 -5.77 2.03 18.16
C ALA A 133 -5.67 3.57 18.03
N GLY A 134 -6.63 4.20 17.34
CA GLY A 134 -6.70 5.64 17.18
C GLY A 134 -8.00 6.06 16.49
N PRO A 135 -8.13 7.36 16.10
CA PRO A 135 -9.28 7.85 15.36
C PRO A 135 -9.36 7.32 13.91
N SER A 136 -8.22 6.97 13.30
CA SER A 136 -8.10 6.45 11.93
C SER A 136 -7.39 5.10 11.86
N GLN A 137 -7.06 4.48 13.00
CA GLN A 137 -6.27 3.25 13.06
C GLN A 137 -6.92 2.23 13.99
N ALA A 138 -6.78 0.96 13.63
CA ALA A 138 -7.13 -0.20 14.43
C ALA A 138 -5.95 -1.16 14.53
N GLU A 139 -6.03 -2.11 15.44
CA GLU A 139 -5.08 -3.23 15.56
C GLU A 139 -5.85 -4.52 15.78
N TRP A 140 -5.29 -5.66 15.37
CA TRP A 140 -5.85 -6.95 15.73
C TRP A 140 -5.44 -7.31 17.16
N THR A 141 -6.31 -7.99 17.88
CA THR A 141 -6.05 -8.45 19.24
C THR A 141 -6.57 -9.86 19.40
N PHE A 142 -5.72 -10.75 19.91
CA PHE A 142 -5.95 -12.17 20.01
C PHE A 142 -6.10 -12.58 21.47
N LEU A 143 -7.02 -13.49 21.78
CA LEU A 143 -7.18 -14.01 23.13
C LEU A 143 -6.31 -15.26 23.33
N ASN A 144 -5.25 -15.14 24.12
CA ASN A 144 -4.49 -16.29 24.60
C ASN A 144 -5.20 -16.91 25.80
N GLY A 145 -5.91 -18.01 25.58
CA GLY A 145 -6.73 -18.66 26.58
C GLY A 145 -5.93 -19.30 27.72
N ASP A 146 -6.55 -19.45 28.89
CA ASP A 146 -5.94 -20.21 30.00
C ASP A 146 -6.42 -21.67 30.06
N GLY A 147 -7.23 -22.09 29.08
CA GLY A 147 -7.91 -23.37 29.09
C GLY A 147 -8.85 -23.53 30.28
N LEU A 148 -9.39 -22.46 30.87
CA LEU A 148 -10.34 -22.49 31.99
C LEU A 148 -11.51 -21.51 31.83
N GLY A 149 -11.70 -20.98 30.61
CA GLY A 149 -12.76 -20.02 30.27
C GLY A 149 -12.33 -18.57 30.37
N SER A 150 -11.03 -18.30 30.47
CA SER A 150 -10.43 -16.97 30.57
C SER A 150 -9.20 -16.90 29.65
N GLY A 151 -8.45 -15.81 29.72
CA GLY A 151 -7.21 -15.63 28.99
C GLY A 151 -6.69 -14.21 29.12
N ASP A 152 -5.58 -13.92 28.45
CA ASP A 152 -5.02 -12.59 28.30
C ASP A 152 -5.14 -12.15 26.84
N TRP A 153 -5.50 -10.88 26.62
CA TRP A 153 -5.58 -10.29 25.28
C TRP A 153 -4.19 -9.81 24.85
N LEU A 154 -3.76 -10.25 23.67
CA LEU A 154 -2.48 -9.94 23.06
C LEU A 154 -2.72 -9.10 21.79
N PRO A 155 -2.31 -7.82 21.75
CA PRO A 155 -2.38 -7.02 20.51
C PRO A 155 -1.38 -7.55 19.48
N SER A 156 -1.68 -7.36 18.19
CA SER A 156 -0.80 -7.74 17.08
C SER A 156 0.44 -6.87 16.97
N GLY A 157 0.40 -5.63 17.48
CA GLY A 157 1.43 -4.63 17.23
C GLY A 157 1.37 -3.99 15.84
N SER A 158 0.82 -4.71 14.84
CA SER A 158 0.57 -4.17 13.49
C SER A 158 -0.71 -3.34 13.43
N LEU A 159 -0.59 -2.09 12.97
CA LEU A 159 -1.71 -1.16 12.78
C LEU A 159 -2.38 -1.38 11.42
N VAL A 160 -3.69 -1.17 11.39
CA VAL A 160 -4.56 -1.25 10.21
C VAL A 160 -5.25 0.11 10.03
N GLU A 161 -5.08 0.71 8.85
CA GLU A 161 -5.73 1.98 8.53
C GLU A 161 -7.25 1.81 8.32
N LEU A 162 -8.00 2.81 8.79
CA LEU A 162 -9.45 2.89 8.66
C LEU A 162 -9.83 3.98 7.67
N ASP A 163 -10.81 3.68 6.81
CA ASP A 163 -11.39 4.67 5.91
C ASP A 163 -12.17 5.76 6.68
N ALA A 164 -12.67 6.77 5.96
CA ALA A 164 -13.51 7.83 6.53
C ALA A 164 -14.82 7.32 7.17
N SER A 165 -15.21 6.07 6.90
CA SER A 165 -16.35 5.37 7.48
C SER A 165 -16.01 4.67 8.79
N GLY A 166 -14.73 4.60 9.17
CA GLY A 166 -14.22 3.86 10.32
C GLY A 166 -14.14 2.35 10.08
N VAL A 167 -13.96 1.92 8.82
CA VAL A 167 -13.90 0.52 8.41
C VAL A 167 -12.55 0.27 7.73
N ALA A 168 -11.89 -0.84 8.08
CA ALA A 168 -10.64 -1.25 7.44
C ALA A 168 -10.88 -1.64 5.97
N ALA A 169 -9.81 -1.73 5.18
CA ALA A 169 -9.85 -2.42 3.89
C ALA A 169 -10.22 -3.92 4.07
N TRP A 170 -10.36 -4.65 2.96
CA TRP A 170 -10.51 -6.11 3.05
C TRP A 170 -9.25 -6.73 3.67
N GLN A 171 -9.45 -7.67 4.58
CA GLN A 171 -8.36 -8.38 5.26
C GLN A 171 -8.61 -9.88 5.13
N ARG A 172 -7.63 -10.63 4.62
CA ARG A 172 -7.65 -12.09 4.64
C ARG A 172 -7.32 -12.57 6.05
N ILE A 173 -8.15 -13.43 6.63
CA ILE A 173 -7.94 -14.01 7.95
C ILE A 173 -7.87 -15.52 7.80
N THR A 174 -6.73 -16.10 8.16
CA THR A 174 -6.56 -17.56 8.21
C THR A 174 -6.25 -17.98 9.64
N LEU A 175 -6.99 -18.95 10.17
CA LEU A 175 -6.73 -19.52 11.50
C LEU A 175 -6.33 -20.99 11.35
N ARG A 176 -5.21 -21.38 11.96
CA ARG A 176 -4.83 -22.78 12.14
C ARG A 176 -5.26 -23.24 13.52
N LEU A 177 -6.15 -24.23 13.62
CA LEU A 177 -6.66 -24.77 14.87
C LEU A 177 -6.05 -26.16 15.11
N ASP A 178 -5.10 -26.27 16.03
CA ASP A 178 -4.55 -27.55 16.51
C ASP A 178 -5.43 -28.08 17.66
N ILE A 179 -6.36 -28.95 17.28
CA ILE A 179 -7.34 -29.52 18.20
C ILE A 179 -6.68 -30.46 19.20
N THR A 180 -5.64 -31.18 18.78
CA THR A 180 -4.95 -32.18 19.60
C THR A 180 -4.15 -31.54 20.73
N ASN A 181 -3.48 -30.43 20.46
CA ASN A 181 -2.69 -29.70 21.46
C ASN A 181 -3.47 -28.54 22.12
N SER A 182 -4.67 -28.23 21.62
CA SER A 182 -5.49 -27.09 22.09
C SER A 182 -4.81 -25.73 21.88
N LEU A 183 -4.17 -25.58 20.72
CA LEU A 183 -3.45 -24.38 20.30
C LEU A 183 -4.05 -23.83 19.00
N TRP A 184 -3.88 -22.53 18.76
CA TRP A 184 -4.21 -21.92 17.48
C TRP A 184 -3.24 -20.83 17.08
N ASP A 185 -3.15 -20.65 15.76
CA ASP A 185 -2.37 -19.61 15.11
C ASP A 185 -3.32 -18.68 14.31
N ALA A 186 -2.92 -17.43 14.14
CA ALA A 186 -3.69 -16.42 13.42
C ALA A 186 -2.80 -15.74 12.37
N TYR A 187 -3.21 -15.88 11.11
CA TYR A 187 -2.63 -15.17 9.98
C TYR A 187 -3.59 -14.07 9.53
N VAL A 188 -3.05 -12.90 9.24
CA VAL A 188 -3.78 -11.75 8.70
C VAL A 188 -3.02 -11.22 7.49
N GLY A 189 -3.70 -11.05 6.36
CA GLY A 189 -3.02 -10.63 5.12
C GLY A 189 -2.03 -11.68 4.57
N GLY A 190 -2.06 -12.91 5.08
CA GLY A 190 -1.09 -13.96 4.77
C GLY A 190 0.08 -14.06 5.77
N GLU A 191 0.28 -13.07 6.62
CA GLU A 191 1.36 -13.05 7.62
C GLU A 191 0.92 -13.66 8.95
N LEU A 192 1.81 -14.45 9.57
CA LEU A 192 1.58 -15.05 10.89
C LEU A 192 1.74 -14.01 12.01
N LEU A 193 0.63 -13.43 12.48
CA LEU A 193 0.65 -12.38 13.52
C LEU A 193 0.63 -12.90 14.95
N ALA A 194 0.13 -14.13 15.17
CA ALA A 194 0.17 -14.77 16.47
C ALA A 194 0.20 -16.28 16.33
N ALA A 195 1.03 -16.94 17.13
CA ALA A 195 1.20 -18.39 17.10
C ALA A 195 1.15 -19.00 18.50
N ASP A 196 0.86 -20.30 18.57
CA ASP A 196 0.80 -21.09 19.81
C ASP A 196 -0.11 -20.49 20.90
N LEU A 197 -1.20 -19.83 20.48
CA LEU A 197 -2.19 -19.30 21.41
C LEU A 197 -3.00 -20.46 22.00
N SER A 198 -3.17 -20.46 23.31
CA SER A 198 -3.97 -21.49 23.97
C SER A 198 -5.47 -21.28 23.75
N PHE A 199 -6.23 -22.37 23.67
CA PHE A 199 -7.69 -22.31 23.64
C PHE A 199 -8.25 -21.71 24.93
N VAL A 200 -9.37 -20.98 24.80
CA VAL A 200 -10.06 -20.37 25.95
C VAL A 200 -10.53 -21.43 26.95
N GLU A 201 -11.01 -22.59 26.50
CA GLU A 201 -11.45 -23.71 27.34
C GLU A 201 -10.69 -25.00 26.98
N PRO A 202 -10.44 -25.92 27.93
CA PRO A 202 -9.41 -26.96 27.81
C PRO A 202 -9.84 -28.17 26.98
N VAL A 203 -11.04 -28.16 26.40
CA VAL A 203 -11.61 -29.30 25.69
C VAL A 203 -12.67 -28.82 24.69
N ALA A 204 -12.29 -28.15 23.62
CA ALA A 204 -13.08 -28.28 22.41
C ALA A 204 -12.77 -29.69 21.87
N THR A 205 -13.64 -30.68 22.11
CA THR A 205 -13.49 -31.99 21.43
C THR A 205 -13.58 -31.85 19.92
N SER A 206 -14.07 -30.70 19.49
CA SER A 206 -14.00 -30.15 18.16
C SER A 206 -14.63 -28.75 18.14
N ALA A 207 -14.11 -27.84 17.34
CA ALA A 207 -14.83 -26.61 17.03
C ALA A 207 -15.98 -26.97 16.07
N GLU A 208 -17.23 -26.63 16.42
CA GLU A 208 -18.43 -27.02 15.65
C GLU A 208 -19.09 -25.83 14.94
N ALA A 209 -18.62 -24.61 15.23
CA ALA A 209 -19.17 -23.39 14.67
C ALA A 209 -18.14 -22.27 14.58
N PHE A 210 -18.20 -21.54 13.47
CA PHE A 210 -17.53 -20.26 13.25
C PHE A 210 -18.53 -19.12 13.46
N ASN A 211 -18.13 -18.05 14.13
CA ASN A 211 -19.00 -16.90 14.42
C ASN A 211 -18.32 -15.58 14.08
N ILE A 212 -19.02 -14.69 13.36
CA ILE A 212 -18.65 -13.29 13.15
C ILE A 212 -19.68 -12.39 13.81
N TYR A 213 -19.18 -11.37 14.51
CA TYR A 213 -19.95 -10.35 15.18
C TYR A 213 -19.81 -9.03 14.40
N GLY A 214 -20.93 -8.40 14.05
CA GLY A 214 -20.92 -7.15 13.29
C GLY A 214 -20.44 -5.95 14.12
N SER A 215 -19.69 -5.04 13.52
CA SER A 215 -19.11 -3.90 14.25
C SER A 215 -20.14 -2.82 14.63
N GLY A 216 -19.80 -2.01 15.65
CA GLY A 216 -20.58 -0.85 16.08
C GLY A 216 -20.19 0.47 15.40
N SER A 217 -19.13 0.48 14.59
CA SER A 217 -18.52 1.66 13.94
C SER A 217 -18.88 1.74 12.45
N GLY A 218 -19.05 0.59 11.78
CA GLY A 218 -19.47 0.49 10.38
C GLY A 218 -20.18 -0.83 10.07
N ALA A 219 -20.58 -1.04 8.82
CA ALA A 219 -21.07 -2.35 8.40
C ALA A 219 -19.88 -3.32 8.26
N THR A 220 -20.06 -4.57 8.69
CA THR A 220 -19.08 -5.63 8.50
C THR A 220 -19.46 -6.44 7.26
N TYR A 221 -18.48 -6.79 6.43
CA TYR A 221 -18.65 -7.64 5.27
C TYR A 221 -17.78 -8.88 5.39
N LEU A 222 -18.32 -10.02 4.98
CA LEU A 222 -17.64 -11.32 4.93
C LEU A 222 -17.68 -11.83 3.49
N ASP A 223 -16.55 -12.35 3.03
CA ASP A 223 -16.41 -12.93 1.71
C ASP A 223 -15.42 -14.12 1.68
N THR A 224 -15.44 -14.92 0.60
CA THR A 224 -14.54 -16.05 0.31
C THR A 224 -14.22 -16.91 1.54
N PHE A 225 -15.23 -17.59 2.06
CA PHE A 225 -15.13 -18.41 3.26
C PHE A 225 -14.75 -19.85 2.91
N SER A 226 -13.70 -20.38 3.54
CA SER A 226 -13.35 -21.80 3.49
C SER A 226 -12.95 -22.37 4.85
N ILE A 227 -13.17 -23.68 5.00
CA ILE A 227 -12.75 -24.45 6.16
C ILE A 227 -12.37 -25.88 5.73
N GLY A 228 -11.20 -26.34 6.15
CA GLY A 228 -10.64 -27.60 5.69
C GLY A 228 -9.40 -28.03 6.48
N THR A 229 -8.67 -29.03 5.97
CA THR A 229 -7.44 -29.56 6.59
C THR A 229 -6.18 -29.14 5.85
N ALA A 230 -6.31 -28.59 4.65
CA ALA A 230 -5.18 -28.06 3.89
C ALA A 230 -4.94 -26.62 4.30
N ASN A 231 -3.67 -26.25 4.45
CA ASN A 231 -3.28 -24.86 4.60
C ASN A 231 -3.61 -24.09 3.30
N PRO A 232 -4.38 -22.99 3.36
CA PRO A 232 -4.80 -22.24 2.18
C PRO A 232 -3.82 -21.15 1.76
N LEU A 233 -2.72 -20.97 2.50
CA LEU A 233 -1.69 -19.95 2.24
C LEU A 233 -0.49 -20.54 1.49
N PHE A 234 -0.05 -21.74 1.87
CA PHE A 234 1.13 -22.39 1.32
C PHE A 234 1.03 -23.92 1.47
N VAL A 235 1.96 -24.64 0.86
CA VAL A 235 2.06 -26.10 1.00
C VAL A 235 2.64 -26.43 2.38
N ASP A 236 1.92 -27.24 3.15
CA ASP A 236 2.20 -27.57 4.55
C ASP A 236 1.77 -29.03 4.78
N ALA A 237 2.68 -29.95 4.50
CA ALA A 237 2.38 -31.37 4.32
C ALA A 237 2.08 -32.10 5.64
N ASP A 238 2.61 -31.62 6.76
CA ASP A 238 2.36 -32.18 8.08
C ASP A 238 1.45 -31.29 8.97
N SER A 239 0.99 -30.16 8.40
CA SER A 239 0.06 -29.22 9.02
C SER A 239 0.61 -28.61 10.30
N ASP A 240 1.92 -28.40 10.38
CA ASP A 240 2.57 -27.71 11.50
C ASP A 240 2.65 -26.19 11.31
N GLY A 241 2.30 -25.66 10.14
CA GLY A 241 2.22 -24.22 9.90
C GLY A 241 3.54 -23.57 9.47
N ILE A 242 4.56 -24.38 9.16
CA ILE A 242 5.79 -23.98 8.46
C ILE A 242 5.66 -24.39 6.98
N ASP A 243 6.17 -23.58 6.05
CA ASP A 243 6.15 -23.89 4.61
C ASP A 243 7.13 -25.03 4.25
N ASP A 244 6.67 -26.06 3.54
CA ASP A 244 7.46 -27.20 3.04
C ASP A 244 8.77 -26.75 2.33
N ASN A 245 8.73 -25.64 1.59
CA ASN A 245 9.89 -25.09 0.90
C ASN A 245 10.93 -24.54 1.88
N TYR A 246 10.48 -23.86 2.93
CA TYR A 246 11.34 -23.34 4.00
C TYR A 246 11.95 -24.50 4.78
N GLU A 247 11.14 -25.49 5.14
CA GLU A 247 11.59 -26.69 5.85
C GLU A 247 12.71 -27.42 5.08
N LEU A 248 12.50 -27.65 3.77
CA LEU A 248 13.48 -28.32 2.93
C LEU A 248 14.78 -27.51 2.80
N ALA A 249 14.68 -26.18 2.73
CA ALA A 249 15.83 -25.28 2.65
C ALA A 249 16.64 -25.25 3.96
N ASN A 250 15.95 -25.35 5.10
CA ASN A 250 16.54 -25.21 6.44
C ASN A 250 16.74 -26.55 7.18
N GLY A 251 16.52 -27.68 6.49
CA GLY A 251 16.83 -29.01 7.01
C GLY A 251 15.82 -29.58 8.01
N LEU A 252 14.61 -29.02 8.05
CA LEU A 252 13.46 -29.54 8.81
C LEU A 252 12.79 -30.71 8.06
N ASP A 253 11.90 -31.44 8.71
CA ASP A 253 11.23 -32.63 8.14
C ASP A 253 9.76 -32.38 7.80
N VAL A 254 9.49 -32.10 6.51
CA VAL A 254 8.16 -31.89 5.88
C VAL A 254 7.10 -32.99 6.12
N THR A 255 7.42 -34.04 6.86
CA THR A 255 6.52 -35.15 7.16
C THR A 255 6.24 -35.33 8.64
N VAL A 256 6.83 -34.52 9.50
CA VAL A 256 6.79 -34.66 10.96
C VAL A 256 6.71 -33.30 11.60
N ASN A 257 5.56 -32.99 12.22
CA ASN A 257 5.37 -31.75 12.97
C ASN A 257 6.51 -31.56 13.98
N ASP A 258 7.41 -30.65 13.63
CA ASP A 258 8.65 -30.39 14.34
C ASP A 258 8.81 -28.91 14.70
N ARG A 259 7.83 -28.05 14.39
CA ARG A 259 7.76 -26.62 14.76
C ARG A 259 8.19 -26.26 16.19
N ASN A 260 7.96 -27.17 17.14
CA ASN A 260 8.24 -27.00 18.58
C ASN A 260 9.54 -27.68 19.04
N LEU A 261 10.28 -28.29 18.12
CA LEU A 261 11.64 -28.74 18.34
C LEU A 261 12.61 -27.55 18.15
N ASP A 262 13.84 -27.79 18.54
CA ASP A 262 14.96 -26.86 18.51
C ASP A 262 16.11 -27.65 17.86
N LEU A 263 16.28 -27.44 16.55
CA LEU A 263 17.14 -28.29 15.72
C LEU A 263 18.62 -28.14 16.08
N ASP A 264 19.08 -26.94 16.42
CA ASP A 264 20.48 -26.64 16.72
C ASP A 264 20.80 -26.50 18.23
N SER A 265 19.78 -26.57 19.08
CA SER A 265 19.85 -26.60 20.54
C SER A 265 20.27 -25.28 21.19
N ASP A 266 19.86 -24.14 20.63
CA ASP A 266 20.13 -22.81 21.18
C ASP A 266 19.04 -22.26 22.12
N GLY A 267 17.87 -22.91 22.12
CA GLY A 267 16.72 -22.58 22.95
C GLY A 267 15.58 -21.83 22.24
N ILE A 268 15.72 -21.51 20.95
CA ILE A 268 14.67 -20.99 20.07
C ILE A 268 14.06 -22.19 19.32
N THR A 269 12.73 -22.23 19.14
CA THR A 269 12.08 -23.32 18.39
C THR A 269 12.08 -23.05 16.89
N ASN A 270 12.01 -24.12 16.08
CA ASN A 270 11.95 -24.03 14.60
C ASN A 270 10.89 -23.01 14.11
N LEU A 271 9.73 -22.97 14.77
CA LEU A 271 8.68 -21.99 14.48
C LEU A 271 9.11 -20.55 14.79
N GLN A 272 9.72 -20.32 15.95
CA GLN A 272 10.16 -18.98 16.34
C GLN A 272 11.21 -18.49 15.35
N GLU A 273 12.13 -19.35 14.94
CA GLU A 273 13.12 -19.01 13.92
C GLU A 273 12.47 -18.70 12.57
N TYR A 274 11.49 -19.50 12.14
CA TYR A 274 10.71 -19.25 10.93
C TYR A 274 10.00 -17.89 10.95
N ILE A 275 9.40 -17.51 12.09
CA ILE A 275 8.69 -16.24 12.25
C ILE A 275 9.65 -15.04 12.22
N ILE A 276 10.85 -15.19 12.79
CA ILE A 276 11.80 -14.07 12.98
C ILE A 276 12.79 -13.96 11.81
N GLY A 277 12.94 -15.03 11.02
CA GLY A 277 13.94 -15.14 9.96
C GLY A 277 15.32 -15.58 10.47
N LEU A 278 15.39 -16.24 11.63
CA LEU A 278 16.61 -16.89 12.12
C LEU A 278 16.83 -18.23 11.41
N ASN A 279 18.00 -18.83 11.58
CA ASN A 279 18.39 -20.04 10.88
C ASN A 279 18.37 -21.26 11.82
N PRO A 280 17.44 -22.23 11.64
CA PRO A 280 17.33 -23.47 12.44
C PRO A 280 18.55 -24.38 12.51
N GLN A 281 19.63 -24.03 11.83
CA GLN A 281 20.88 -24.76 11.82
C GLN A 281 22.06 -23.97 12.42
N ASP A 282 21.85 -22.73 12.86
CA ASP A 282 22.90 -21.83 13.35
C ASP A 282 22.62 -21.25 14.74
N ALA A 283 22.87 -22.07 15.76
CA ALA A 283 22.81 -21.73 17.19
C ALA A 283 23.57 -20.48 17.65
N THR A 284 24.33 -19.81 16.77
CA THR A 284 25.01 -18.55 17.08
C THR A 284 24.16 -17.32 16.84
N ASP A 285 23.05 -17.41 16.10
CA ASP A 285 22.15 -16.28 15.87
C ASP A 285 21.25 -15.97 17.07
N ALA A 286 20.90 -16.95 17.92
CA ALA A 286 20.19 -16.72 19.18
C ALA A 286 20.91 -15.78 20.15
N ILE A 287 22.24 -15.78 20.13
CA ILE A 287 23.07 -14.85 20.91
C ILE A 287 23.43 -13.58 20.15
N GLY A 288 23.10 -13.52 18.86
CA GLY A 288 23.12 -12.30 18.06
C GLY A 288 22.06 -11.32 18.54
N ASP A 289 22.15 -10.11 18.03
CA ASP A 289 21.32 -8.95 18.34
C ASP A 289 20.96 -8.39 16.97
N LEU A 290 19.73 -8.65 16.51
CA LEU A 290 19.33 -8.49 15.11
C LEU A 290 18.94 -7.03 14.81
N ASP A 291 18.48 -6.30 15.81
CA ASP A 291 18.09 -4.89 15.73
C ASP A 291 19.04 -3.93 16.49
N ASP A 292 20.13 -4.47 17.05
CA ASP A 292 21.17 -3.77 17.80
C ASP A 292 20.65 -3.02 19.05
N ASP A 293 19.52 -3.45 19.64
CA ASP A 293 18.94 -2.82 20.83
C ASP A 293 19.65 -3.19 22.16
N GLY A 294 20.60 -4.12 22.07
CA GLY A 294 21.41 -4.63 23.17
C GLY A 294 20.91 -5.95 23.75
N TYR A 295 19.65 -6.35 23.53
CA TYR A 295 19.15 -7.68 23.84
C TYR A 295 19.59 -8.68 22.77
N SER A 296 19.83 -9.93 23.18
CA SER A 296 20.01 -10.98 22.17
C SER A 296 18.65 -11.45 21.67
N ASN A 297 18.59 -11.99 20.45
CA ASN A 297 17.37 -12.55 19.85
C ASN A 297 16.64 -13.52 20.81
N TYR A 298 17.40 -14.41 21.47
CA TYR A 298 16.85 -15.30 22.50
C TYR A 298 16.29 -14.57 23.74
N THR A 299 16.94 -13.50 24.17
CA THR A 299 16.52 -12.70 25.33
C THR A 299 15.22 -11.96 25.04
N GLU A 300 15.06 -11.44 23.84
CA GLU A 300 13.84 -10.77 23.40
C GLU A 300 12.65 -11.70 23.31
N LEU A 301 12.83 -12.88 22.71
CA LEU A 301 11.77 -13.90 22.70
C LEU A 301 11.34 -14.31 24.11
N LEU A 302 12.27 -14.34 25.06
CA LEU A 302 11.96 -14.57 26.47
C LEU A 302 11.21 -13.39 27.12
N LEU A 303 11.49 -12.16 26.69
CA LEU A 303 10.80 -10.95 27.12
C LEU A 303 9.44 -10.78 26.43
N GLY A 304 9.20 -11.50 25.34
CA GLY A 304 8.02 -11.36 24.48
C GLY A 304 8.10 -10.15 23.55
N THR A 305 9.32 -9.69 23.24
CA THR A 305 9.58 -8.65 22.23
C THR A 305 9.97 -9.30 20.90
N ASN A 306 9.92 -8.52 19.81
CA ASN A 306 10.23 -9.00 18.47
C ASN A 306 11.70 -8.67 18.17
N PRO A 307 12.56 -9.66 17.87
CA PRO A 307 13.98 -9.42 17.61
C PRO A 307 14.32 -8.53 16.41
N ASN A 308 13.34 -8.24 15.55
CA ASN A 308 13.51 -7.30 14.45
C ASN A 308 13.13 -5.86 14.83
N VAL A 309 12.71 -5.61 16.08
CA VAL A 309 12.08 -4.36 16.49
C VAL A 309 12.67 -3.85 17.80
N PHE A 310 13.39 -2.74 17.69
CA PHE A 310 14.08 -2.09 18.79
C PHE A 310 13.21 -2.03 20.05
N SER A 311 13.70 -2.69 21.10
CA SER A 311 13.03 -2.82 22.38
C SER A 311 13.88 -2.22 23.49
N GLY A 312 13.49 -1.02 23.93
CA GLY A 312 14.03 -0.44 25.16
C GLY A 312 13.64 -1.24 26.42
N SER A 313 13.54 -0.57 27.57
CA SER A 313 13.15 -1.25 28.83
C SER A 313 11.72 -1.82 28.80
N VAL A 314 11.57 -3.15 28.90
CA VAL A 314 10.29 -3.88 28.91
C VAL A 314 9.65 -3.86 30.32
N PRO A 315 8.46 -3.26 30.51
CA PRO A 315 7.78 -3.23 31.80
C PRO A 315 7.25 -4.60 32.25
N GLY A 316 7.16 -4.84 33.56
CA GLY A 316 6.53 -6.04 34.11
C GLY A 316 7.46 -7.23 34.30
N VAL A 317 8.63 -7.21 33.68
CA VAL A 317 9.53 -8.37 33.58
C VAL A 317 10.99 -7.96 33.79
N VAL A 318 11.81 -8.87 34.28
CA VAL A 318 13.27 -8.72 34.38
C VAL A 318 13.95 -10.04 34.05
N VAL A 319 15.16 -9.96 33.49
CA VAL A 319 15.96 -11.12 33.11
C VAL A 319 16.79 -11.61 34.31
N LEU A 320 16.66 -12.90 34.61
CA LEU A 320 17.48 -13.66 35.56
C LEU A 320 18.59 -14.38 34.80
N SER A 321 19.83 -13.98 35.06
CA SER A 321 21.01 -14.66 34.55
C SER A 321 21.49 -15.72 35.55
N HIS A 322 21.72 -16.95 35.07
CA HIS A 322 22.18 -18.08 35.86
C HIS A 322 23.57 -18.55 35.43
N TRP A 323 24.49 -18.74 36.37
CA TRP A 323 25.82 -19.30 36.12
C TRP A 323 26.05 -20.57 36.94
N SER A 324 26.15 -21.70 36.25
CA SER A 324 26.44 -23.00 36.86
C SER A 324 27.94 -23.20 37.15
N GLY A 325 28.27 -24.20 37.99
CA GLY A 325 29.66 -24.62 38.23
C GLY A 325 30.50 -23.67 39.10
N ILE A 326 29.89 -22.68 39.76
CA ILE A 326 30.58 -21.74 40.65
C ILE A 326 30.53 -22.26 42.09
N SER A 327 31.65 -22.77 42.61
CA SER A 327 31.72 -23.23 44.02
C SER A 327 31.89 -22.09 45.04
N GLY A 328 31.49 -22.36 46.28
CA GLY A 328 31.54 -21.42 47.42
C GLY A 328 30.29 -20.56 47.53
N THR A 329 30.18 -19.80 48.63
CA THR A 329 28.95 -19.03 48.95
C THR A 329 29.09 -17.53 48.73
N SER A 330 30.28 -16.99 48.43
CA SER A 330 30.47 -15.53 48.35
C SER A 330 30.02 -14.96 47.01
N ILE A 331 29.04 -14.05 47.02
CA ILE A 331 28.66 -13.26 45.83
C ILE A 331 29.89 -12.52 45.27
N GLY A 332 30.60 -11.74 46.10
CA GLY A 332 31.72 -10.92 45.62
C GLY A 332 33.02 -11.66 45.30
N ASN A 333 33.29 -12.83 45.92
CA ASN A 333 34.54 -13.57 45.67
C ASN A 333 34.37 -14.82 44.80
N ASN A 334 33.14 -15.34 44.66
CA ASN A 334 32.86 -16.51 43.83
C ASN A 334 32.07 -16.13 42.58
N LEU A 335 30.89 -15.51 42.71
CA LEU A 335 30.06 -15.12 41.55
C LEU A 335 30.72 -13.98 40.75
N LYS A 336 30.90 -12.79 41.34
CA LYS A 336 31.40 -11.60 40.65
C LYS A 336 32.88 -11.68 40.20
N LYS A 337 33.55 -12.81 40.43
CA LYS A 337 34.93 -13.10 39.98
C LYS A 337 35.01 -14.35 39.11
N SER A 338 33.88 -14.97 38.78
CA SER A 338 33.82 -16.06 37.83
C SER A 338 34.26 -15.57 36.45
N ALA A 339 34.87 -16.45 35.65
CA ALA A 339 35.38 -16.08 34.33
C ALA A 339 34.26 -15.64 33.37
N ASN A 340 33.08 -16.21 33.54
CA ASN A 340 31.90 -15.94 32.70
C ASN A 340 30.97 -14.89 33.34
N TYR A 341 31.41 -14.15 34.35
CA TYR A 341 30.61 -13.08 34.94
C TYR A 341 31.21 -11.72 34.56
N PRO A 342 30.40 -10.72 34.16
CA PRO A 342 28.95 -10.82 33.97
C PRO A 342 28.52 -11.41 32.62
N ASN A 343 29.46 -11.65 31.70
CA ASN A 343 29.15 -11.97 30.31
C ASN A 343 29.17 -13.49 30.08
N ASN A 344 28.17 -14.03 29.38
CA ASN A 344 27.97 -15.46 29.09
C ASN A 344 27.38 -16.28 30.28
N PRO A 345 26.15 -16.00 30.72
CA PRO A 345 25.43 -16.90 31.61
C PRO A 345 25.27 -18.31 31.03
N SER A 346 25.14 -19.31 31.90
CA SER A 346 24.83 -20.69 31.49
C SER A 346 23.40 -20.84 30.97
N SER A 347 22.49 -19.99 31.44
CA SER A 347 21.12 -19.86 30.95
C SER A 347 20.55 -18.53 31.42
N VAL A 348 19.54 -18.02 30.72
CA VAL A 348 18.71 -16.89 31.16
C VAL A 348 17.25 -17.34 31.29
N SER A 349 16.47 -16.63 32.10
CA SER A 349 15.01 -16.81 32.20
C SER A 349 14.37 -15.50 32.66
N THR A 350 13.05 -15.34 32.56
CA THR A 350 12.37 -14.14 33.06
C THR A 350 11.78 -14.30 34.46
N LEU A 351 11.58 -13.17 35.15
CA LEU A 351 10.88 -13.10 36.43
C LEU A 351 9.77 -12.04 36.39
N THR A 352 8.55 -12.44 36.78
CA THR A 352 7.38 -11.56 36.98
C THR A 352 7.21 -11.15 38.45
N GLY A 353 8.34 -11.05 39.16
CA GLY A 353 8.44 -10.66 40.56
C GLY A 353 9.80 -11.07 41.13
N LEU A 354 10.28 -10.38 42.17
CA LEU A 354 11.63 -10.64 42.70
C LEU A 354 11.69 -11.86 43.63
N GLN A 355 11.40 -13.02 43.07
CA GLN A 355 11.57 -14.33 43.69
C GLN A 355 12.23 -15.28 42.69
N PHE A 356 13.41 -15.79 43.05
CA PHE A 356 14.16 -16.69 42.17
C PHE A 356 13.60 -18.12 42.27
N PRO A 357 13.76 -18.93 41.21
CA PRO A 357 13.52 -20.37 41.25
C PRO A 357 14.24 -21.03 42.42
N SER A 358 13.63 -22.07 43.00
CA SER A 358 14.14 -22.79 44.17
C SER A 358 14.40 -24.25 43.82
N ASN A 359 15.45 -24.85 44.38
CA ASN A 359 15.89 -26.23 44.13
C ASN A 359 16.31 -26.48 42.69
N ILE A 360 17.00 -25.52 42.07
CA ILE A 360 17.46 -25.61 40.67
C ILE A 360 18.86 -26.22 40.52
N GLY A 361 19.62 -26.37 41.61
CA GLY A 361 20.91 -27.03 41.56
C GLY A 361 21.83 -26.71 42.74
N ASP A 362 23.09 -27.10 42.58
CA ASP A 362 24.18 -26.81 43.53
C ASP A 362 25.31 -26.07 42.79
N ASN A 363 26.14 -25.33 43.52
CA ASN A 363 27.30 -24.60 42.99
C ASN A 363 26.96 -23.67 41.81
N TYR A 364 26.08 -22.70 42.04
CA TYR A 364 25.73 -21.72 41.02
C TYR A 364 25.65 -20.30 41.60
N GLY A 365 25.56 -19.30 40.73
CA GLY A 365 25.13 -17.95 41.10
C GLY A 365 24.06 -17.42 40.16
N ASN A 366 23.25 -16.52 40.68
CA ASN A 366 22.12 -15.90 39.99
C ASN A 366 22.23 -14.38 40.15
N GLU A 367 21.87 -13.64 39.11
CA GLU A 367 21.75 -12.17 39.16
C GLU A 367 20.58 -11.69 38.33
N VAL A 368 19.91 -10.65 38.82
CA VAL A 368 18.91 -9.87 38.10
C VAL A 368 19.33 -8.41 38.13
N ARG A 369 19.16 -7.74 37.00
CA ARG A 369 19.29 -6.29 36.83
C ARG A 369 17.99 -5.75 36.25
N GLY A 370 17.67 -4.51 36.57
CA GLY A 370 16.49 -3.84 36.04
C GLY A 370 16.11 -2.61 36.85
N PHE A 371 14.90 -2.13 36.65
CA PHE A 371 14.34 -1.00 37.38
C PHE A 371 13.25 -1.42 38.34
N ILE A 372 13.21 -0.78 39.51
CA ILE A 372 12.05 -0.76 40.40
C ILE A 372 11.28 0.54 40.11
N ILE A 373 9.99 0.41 39.79
CA ILE A 373 9.05 1.51 39.54
C ILE A 373 8.04 1.54 40.69
N PRO A 374 8.16 2.45 41.66
CA PRO A 374 7.29 2.51 42.82
C PRO A 374 5.86 2.90 42.40
N PRO A 375 4.81 2.23 42.89
CA PRO A 375 3.42 2.60 42.60
C PRO A 375 2.94 3.82 43.39
N GLU A 376 3.61 4.17 44.50
CA GLU A 376 3.26 5.32 45.33
C GLU A 376 4.51 6.04 45.85
N SER A 377 4.39 7.35 46.08
CA SER A 377 5.49 8.14 46.62
C SER A 377 5.53 7.99 48.14
N GLY A 378 6.70 7.71 48.71
CA GLY A 378 6.86 7.69 50.16
C GLY A 378 8.02 6.84 50.66
N THR A 379 7.96 6.44 51.93
CA THR A 379 9.00 5.64 52.59
C THR A 379 8.79 4.14 52.41
N TYR A 380 9.78 3.48 51.82
CA TYR A 380 9.88 2.05 51.63
C TYR A 380 10.91 1.41 52.55
N TYR A 381 10.72 0.12 52.85
CA TYR A 381 11.72 -0.76 53.45
C TYR A 381 11.85 -2.03 52.61
N PHE A 382 13.07 -2.38 52.21
CA PHE A 382 13.34 -3.59 51.44
C PHE A 382 13.78 -4.73 52.35
N TRP A 383 13.43 -5.95 51.95
CA TRP A 383 13.66 -7.17 52.70
C TRP A 383 14.22 -8.28 51.81
N VAL A 384 15.20 -9.04 52.30
CA VAL A 384 15.80 -10.17 51.58
C VAL A 384 15.68 -11.46 52.41
N ALA A 385 15.28 -12.56 51.77
CA ALA A 385 15.35 -13.90 52.32
C ALA A 385 16.04 -14.82 51.30
N SER A 386 17.07 -15.54 51.73
CA SER A 386 17.80 -16.43 50.83
C SER A 386 18.40 -17.64 51.53
N ASN A 387 18.73 -18.64 50.74
CA ASN A 387 19.60 -19.76 51.06
C ASN A 387 20.39 -20.10 49.79
N ASP A 388 21.73 -20.07 49.76
CA ASP A 388 22.66 -19.47 50.72
C ASP A 388 22.66 -17.92 50.66
N ASN A 389 23.77 -17.28 50.26
CA ASN A 389 23.96 -15.83 50.38
C ASN A 389 23.15 -15.09 49.32
N GLY A 390 22.47 -14.01 49.75
CA GLY A 390 21.64 -13.18 48.89
C GLY A 390 21.81 -11.70 49.20
N CYS A 391 21.74 -10.86 48.17
CA CYS A 391 21.93 -9.42 48.29
C CYS A 391 21.03 -8.64 47.33
N LEU A 392 20.49 -7.52 47.81
CA LEU A 392 19.87 -6.47 47.00
C LEU A 392 20.73 -5.21 47.06
N TYR A 393 20.96 -4.61 45.90
CA TYR A 393 21.48 -3.26 45.74
C TYR A 393 20.43 -2.42 45.03
N LEU A 394 20.26 -1.16 45.45
CA LEU A 394 19.25 -0.26 44.88
C LEU A 394 19.82 1.14 44.77
N SER A 395 19.77 1.72 43.57
CA SER A 395 20.11 3.11 43.32
C SER A 395 19.01 4.01 43.87
N THR A 396 19.39 5.12 44.51
CA THR A 396 18.44 6.08 45.08
C THR A 396 18.29 7.37 44.27
N ASP A 397 19.10 7.51 43.23
CA ASP A 397 19.14 8.64 42.29
C ASP A 397 19.02 8.19 40.82
N GLY A 398 18.78 6.90 40.58
CA GLY A 398 18.63 6.32 39.23
C GLY A 398 19.96 5.92 38.59
N SER A 399 21.11 6.40 39.07
CA SER A 399 22.43 6.16 38.45
C SER A 399 23.04 4.79 38.79
N PHE A 400 23.77 4.22 37.82
CA PHE A 400 24.63 3.03 37.95
C PHE A 400 25.83 3.22 38.89
N THR A 401 26.33 4.45 39.04
CA THR A 401 27.53 4.72 39.85
C THR A 401 27.26 4.75 41.34
N ASN A 402 25.99 4.89 41.74
CA ASN A 402 25.54 5.02 43.12
C ASN A 402 24.61 3.88 43.51
N LEU A 403 25.19 2.67 43.63
CA LEU A 403 24.45 1.43 43.88
C LEU A 403 24.79 0.79 45.25
N PRO A 404 24.30 1.36 46.37
CA PRO A 404 24.59 0.85 47.71
C PRO A 404 23.96 -0.53 47.97
N GLN A 405 24.62 -1.33 48.81
CA GLN A 405 24.04 -2.57 49.34
C GLN A 405 22.86 -2.24 50.27
N THR A 406 21.66 -2.62 49.86
CA THR A 406 20.39 -2.22 50.49
C THR A 406 19.95 -3.19 51.58
N ALA A 407 19.99 -4.49 51.30
CA ALA A 407 19.65 -5.57 52.24
C ALA A 407 20.35 -6.87 51.83
N TYR A 408 20.69 -7.73 52.78
CA TYR A 408 21.42 -8.98 52.48
C TYR A 408 21.31 -10.06 53.56
N VAL A 409 21.58 -11.29 53.14
CA VAL A 409 21.71 -12.49 53.97
C VAL A 409 23.10 -13.07 53.77
N ILE A 410 23.79 -13.36 54.87
CA ILE A 410 24.98 -14.23 54.89
C ILE A 410 24.58 -15.52 55.61
N GLY A 411 24.80 -16.67 54.97
CA GLY A 411 24.30 -17.97 55.38
C GLY A 411 22.89 -18.20 54.83
N THR A 412 22.00 -18.74 55.65
CA THR A 412 20.70 -19.25 55.17
C THR A 412 19.54 -18.68 55.98
N THR A 413 18.37 -18.60 55.37
CA THR A 413 17.06 -18.39 56.00
C THR A 413 16.12 -19.53 55.57
N ASN A 414 14.89 -19.58 56.08
CA ASN A 414 13.84 -20.36 55.42
C ASN A 414 13.11 -19.46 54.40
N PRO A 415 12.45 -20.03 53.37
CA PRO A 415 11.57 -19.25 52.50
C PRO A 415 10.56 -18.43 53.30
N GLY A 416 10.43 -17.13 52.99
CA GLY A 416 9.54 -16.21 53.69
C GLY A 416 9.97 -15.83 55.12
N GLN A 417 11.19 -16.16 55.56
CA GLN A 417 11.72 -15.79 56.87
C GLN A 417 12.51 -14.47 56.80
N TRP A 418 11.84 -13.35 57.04
CA TRP A 418 12.39 -12.00 56.86
C TRP A 418 13.09 -11.40 58.10
N ASN A 419 13.17 -12.14 59.22
CA ASN A 419 13.54 -11.60 60.53
C ASN A 419 14.58 -12.44 61.30
N LYS A 420 15.38 -13.26 60.61
CA LYS A 420 16.46 -14.06 61.23
C LYS A 420 17.69 -13.20 61.55
N SER A 421 18.00 -12.22 60.70
CA SER A 421 19.11 -11.27 60.85
C SER A 421 18.63 -9.84 60.63
N SER A 422 19.28 -8.86 61.28
CA SER A 422 18.98 -7.44 61.09
C SER A 422 19.36 -6.94 59.69
N THR A 423 20.29 -7.61 59.02
CA THR A 423 20.76 -7.26 57.67
C THR A 423 19.74 -7.57 56.58
N GLN A 424 18.71 -8.35 56.90
CA GLN A 424 17.64 -8.68 55.98
C GLN A 424 16.74 -7.49 55.67
N LYS A 425 16.76 -6.43 56.48
CA LYS A 425 15.93 -5.24 56.31
C LYS A 425 16.80 -4.03 56.00
N SER A 426 16.42 -3.26 54.98
CA SER A 426 17.06 -1.98 54.67
C SER A 426 16.78 -0.91 55.71
N SER A 427 17.56 0.19 55.64
CA SER A 427 17.13 1.47 56.20
C SER A 427 15.93 2.05 55.44
N ALA A 428 15.30 3.09 55.97
CA ALA A 428 14.18 3.76 55.31
C ALA A 428 14.66 4.46 54.03
N ILE A 429 14.01 4.18 52.89
CA ILE A 429 14.35 4.77 51.58
C ILE A 429 13.12 5.51 51.07
N THR A 430 13.29 6.74 50.60
CA THR A 430 12.17 7.52 50.04
C THR A 430 12.20 7.41 48.53
N LEU A 431 11.11 6.96 47.93
CA LEU A 431 10.96 6.79 46.49
C LEU A 431 9.77 7.60 45.98
N THR A 432 9.83 7.99 44.71
CA THR A 432 8.79 8.73 43.99
C THR A 432 8.00 7.78 43.09
N ALA A 433 6.68 7.92 43.06
CA ALA A 433 5.81 7.10 42.21
C ALA A 433 6.16 7.29 40.73
N GLY A 434 6.23 6.20 39.97
CA GLY A 434 6.52 6.21 38.52
C GLY A 434 7.98 6.46 38.15
N GLN A 435 8.84 6.89 39.09
CA GLN A 435 10.27 7.05 38.83
C GLN A 435 10.96 5.69 38.75
N ARG A 436 11.83 5.50 37.75
CA ARG A 436 12.67 4.30 37.61
C ARG A 436 13.86 4.36 38.59
N TYR A 437 14.10 3.26 39.32
CA TYR A 437 15.27 3.10 40.20
C TYR A 437 16.02 1.82 39.87
N TYR A 438 17.24 1.94 39.35
CA TYR A 438 18.07 0.79 39.01
C TYR A 438 18.38 -0.10 40.23
N PHE A 439 18.32 -1.41 40.06
CA PHE A 439 18.66 -2.37 41.10
C PHE A 439 19.47 -3.56 40.58
N GLU A 440 20.22 -4.17 41.48
CA GLU A 440 20.84 -5.49 41.30
C GLU A 440 20.37 -6.42 42.40
N ALA A 441 19.92 -7.62 42.06
CA ALA A 441 19.63 -8.68 43.02
C ALA A 441 20.49 -9.90 42.71
N ALA A 442 21.37 -10.29 43.64
CA ALA A 442 22.34 -11.35 43.42
C ALA A 442 22.23 -12.46 44.49
N HIS A 443 22.36 -13.71 44.05
CA HIS A 443 22.28 -14.90 44.90
C HIS A 443 23.39 -15.89 44.55
N LYS A 444 23.91 -16.59 45.58
CA LYS A 444 24.98 -17.58 45.43
C LYS A 444 24.66 -18.82 46.25
N GLU A 445 24.60 -19.97 45.58
CA GLU A 445 24.28 -21.26 46.17
C GLU A 445 25.47 -22.23 46.14
N GLU A 446 25.75 -22.91 47.24
CA GLU A 446 26.79 -23.96 47.30
C GLU A 446 26.21 -25.37 47.27
N SER A 447 25.26 -25.69 48.15
CA SER A 447 24.67 -27.03 48.20
C SER A 447 23.34 -27.11 48.96
N ARG A 448 22.50 -28.07 48.54
CA ARG A 448 21.26 -28.57 49.17
C ARG A 448 19.99 -27.90 48.69
N SER A 449 19.54 -26.88 49.41
CA SER A 449 18.23 -26.26 49.20
C SER A 449 18.47 -24.78 49.14
N ASP A 450 17.78 -24.14 48.23
CA ASP A 450 18.11 -22.82 47.72
C ASP A 450 16.82 -22.05 47.48
N HIS A 451 16.88 -20.76 47.78
CA HIS A 451 15.85 -19.79 47.43
C HIS A 451 16.45 -18.40 47.52
N PHE A 452 15.87 -17.45 46.81
CA PHE A 452 16.14 -16.03 46.98
C PHE A 452 14.87 -15.25 46.71
N SER A 453 14.54 -14.28 47.57
CA SER A 453 13.42 -13.39 47.34
C SER A 453 13.62 -12.02 47.98
N VAL A 454 13.03 -11.02 47.33
CA VAL A 454 13.01 -9.63 47.74
C VAL A 454 11.56 -9.20 47.97
N ALA A 455 11.31 -8.61 49.14
CA ALA A 455 10.04 -8.02 49.51
C ALA A 455 10.23 -6.55 49.87
N TRP A 456 9.14 -5.79 49.85
CA TRP A 456 9.13 -4.43 50.37
C TRP A 456 8.02 -4.23 51.41
N THR A 457 8.17 -3.18 52.21
CA THR A 457 7.07 -2.56 52.94
C THR A 457 6.82 -1.20 52.31
N LYS A 458 5.63 -1.01 51.76
CA LYS A 458 5.19 0.22 51.11
C LYS A 458 4.85 1.33 52.13
N PRO A 459 4.74 2.59 51.69
CA PRO A 459 4.31 3.72 52.52
C PRO A 459 2.98 3.49 53.26
N ASP A 460 2.03 2.78 52.65
CA ASP A 460 0.75 2.38 53.25
C ASP A 460 0.87 1.30 54.35
N GLY A 461 2.06 0.71 54.52
CA GLY A 461 2.37 -0.36 55.48
C GLY A 461 2.18 -1.78 54.95
N THR A 462 1.78 -1.95 53.69
CA THR A 462 1.63 -3.24 53.02
C THR A 462 2.99 -3.92 52.86
N PHE A 463 3.08 -5.19 53.25
CA PHE A 463 4.26 -6.04 53.08
C PHE A 463 3.98 -7.11 52.03
N GLU A 464 4.78 -7.14 50.97
CA GLU A 464 4.62 -8.07 49.85
C GLU A 464 5.96 -8.31 49.14
N LEU A 465 6.04 -9.40 48.37
CA LEU A 465 7.10 -9.57 47.37
C LEU A 465 6.97 -8.46 46.33
N ILE A 466 8.09 -7.98 45.78
CA ILE A 466 8.04 -6.96 44.73
C ILE A 466 7.42 -7.59 43.48
N PRO A 467 6.23 -7.12 43.04
CA PRO A 467 5.48 -7.74 41.95
C PRO A 467 6.01 -7.29 40.59
N ALA A 468 5.66 -8.03 39.52
CA ALA A 468 5.87 -7.66 38.11
C ALA A 468 5.56 -6.19 37.83
N SER A 469 4.39 -5.72 38.26
CA SER A 469 3.91 -4.35 38.01
C SER A 469 4.78 -3.23 38.57
N ALA A 470 5.82 -3.56 39.34
CA ALA A 470 6.79 -2.62 39.87
C ALA A 470 8.20 -2.82 39.28
N LEU A 471 8.34 -3.61 38.22
CA LEU A 471 9.62 -3.95 37.60
C LEU A 471 9.65 -3.54 36.13
N ALA A 472 10.85 -3.32 35.60
CA ALA A 472 11.12 -3.24 34.16
C ALA A 472 12.54 -3.78 33.87
N SER A 473 12.74 -4.36 32.68
CA SER A 473 14.05 -4.83 32.22
C SER A 473 15.00 -3.65 31.98
N VAL A 474 16.28 -3.95 31.75
CA VAL A 474 17.30 -2.99 31.35
C VAL A 474 18.11 -3.62 30.23
N PRO A 475 18.32 -2.94 29.10
CA PRO A 475 19.17 -3.47 28.03
C PRO A 475 20.60 -3.69 28.53
N PRO A 476 21.32 -4.71 28.03
CA PRO A 476 22.75 -4.82 28.20
C PRO A 476 23.49 -3.58 27.70
N ASN A 477 24.54 -3.16 28.42
CA ASN A 477 25.42 -2.03 28.02
C ASN A 477 24.73 -0.66 27.82
N ASP A 478 23.67 -0.38 28.59
CA ASP A 478 23.09 0.95 28.79
C ASP A 478 23.74 1.61 30.03
N VAL A 479 24.65 2.56 29.82
CA VAL A 479 25.42 3.21 30.88
C VAL A 479 24.62 4.28 31.58
N ASP A 480 23.90 5.16 30.89
CA ASP A 480 23.18 6.27 31.54
C ASP A 480 21.73 5.96 31.95
N LEU A 481 21.25 4.77 31.61
CA LEU A 481 20.04 4.12 32.09
C LEU A 481 18.75 4.78 31.61
N ASP A 482 18.79 5.37 30.43
CA ASP A 482 17.61 5.96 29.79
C ASP A 482 16.79 4.92 29.01
N GLY A 483 17.39 3.77 28.69
CA GLY A 483 16.78 2.66 27.98
C GLY A 483 17.33 2.44 26.56
N TYR A 484 18.36 3.17 26.14
CA TYR A 484 19.09 2.96 24.89
C TYR A 484 20.50 2.38 25.15
N PRO A 485 21.05 1.56 24.24
CA PRO A 485 22.38 1.00 24.40
C PRO A 485 23.49 1.98 23.94
N ASP A 486 24.58 2.05 24.70
CA ASP A 486 25.68 3.03 24.53
C ASP A 486 26.25 3.13 23.10
N HIS A 487 26.31 2.00 22.40
CA HIS A 487 26.99 1.92 21.11
C HIS A 487 26.20 2.64 20.00
N LEU A 488 24.87 2.66 20.10
CA LEU A 488 24.01 3.39 19.18
C LEU A 488 24.10 4.90 19.47
N GLU A 489 24.02 5.30 20.74
CA GLU A 489 24.18 6.71 21.14
C GLU A 489 25.55 7.27 20.72
N GLN A 490 26.60 6.45 20.83
CA GLN A 490 27.93 6.83 20.37
C GLN A 490 28.01 7.00 18.84
N ALA A 491 27.23 6.24 18.07
CA ALA A 491 27.16 6.42 16.61
C ALA A 491 26.56 7.78 16.24
N ILE A 492 25.51 8.21 16.93
CA ILE A 492 24.90 9.55 16.75
C ILE A 492 25.90 10.66 17.15
N ILE A 493 26.60 10.50 18.28
CA ILE A 493 27.64 11.46 18.69
C ILE A 493 28.77 11.57 17.65
N ASP A 494 29.19 10.44 17.08
CA ASP A 494 30.27 10.42 16.09
C ASP A 494 29.85 11.03 14.74
N ALA A 495 28.56 11.06 14.44
CA ALA A 495 28.00 11.70 13.23
C ALA A 495 28.01 13.23 13.30
N ASP A 496 27.91 13.86 14.49
CA ASP A 496 27.90 15.32 14.66
C ASP A 496 29.32 15.95 14.70
N PRO A 497 29.77 16.70 13.67
CA PRO A 497 31.03 17.46 13.73
C PRO A 497 30.97 18.75 14.56
N ASN A 498 29.80 19.14 15.09
CA ASN A 498 29.49 20.41 15.76
C ASN A 498 29.31 20.34 17.29
N ASP A 499 30.00 19.48 18.02
CA ASP A 499 30.40 19.63 19.45
C ASP A 499 29.27 20.02 20.46
N ALA A 500 27.99 19.85 20.11
CA ALA A 500 26.85 20.17 20.97
C ALA A 500 26.40 18.94 21.78
N LEU A 501 26.55 17.75 21.19
CA LEU A 501 26.40 16.46 21.86
C LEU A 501 27.74 16.10 22.52
N THR A 502 27.80 16.16 23.85
CA THR A 502 29.07 15.97 24.59
C THR A 502 29.09 14.73 25.48
N SER A 503 27.96 14.05 25.61
CA SER A 503 27.79 12.80 26.36
C SER A 503 26.60 12.00 25.85
N LEU A 504 26.60 10.68 26.09
CA LEU A 504 25.51 9.74 25.75
C LEU A 504 24.14 10.29 26.19
N ALA A 505 24.05 10.74 27.45
CA ALA A 505 22.85 11.38 28.02
C ALA A 505 22.30 12.64 27.33
N ASP A 506 22.99 13.20 26.34
CA ASP A 506 22.48 14.31 25.51
C ASP A 506 21.74 13.81 24.25
N VAL A 507 21.76 12.51 23.97
CA VAL A 507 21.20 11.88 22.77
C VAL A 507 19.80 11.33 23.05
N SER A 508 18.87 11.56 22.13
CA SER A 508 17.57 10.88 22.11
C SER A 508 17.27 10.41 20.69
N PHE A 509 16.90 9.14 20.56
CA PHE A 509 16.61 8.49 19.27
C PHE A 509 15.36 9.04 18.57
N GLU A 510 14.43 9.60 19.35
CA GLU A 510 13.17 10.18 18.84
C GLU A 510 13.29 11.67 18.51
N ASP A 511 14.42 12.30 18.82
CA ASP A 511 14.67 13.67 18.41
C ASP A 511 14.97 13.70 16.90
N ASP A 512 14.65 14.83 16.27
CA ASP A 512 14.91 15.15 14.87
C ASP A 512 15.79 16.42 14.90
N PHE A 513 17.09 16.22 14.69
CA PHE A 513 18.10 17.25 14.98
C PHE A 513 18.22 18.30 13.88
N ASP A 514 18.07 17.92 12.61
CA ASP A 514 18.18 18.80 11.47
C ASP A 514 16.84 19.27 10.89
N GLN A 515 15.73 18.70 11.36
CA GLN A 515 14.35 19.05 11.05
C GLN A 515 13.93 18.77 9.61
N ASP A 516 14.43 17.68 9.03
CA ASP A 516 13.98 17.17 7.73
C ASP A 516 12.70 16.30 7.83
N GLY A 517 12.40 15.77 9.02
CA GLY A 517 11.24 14.93 9.29
C GLY A 517 11.56 13.46 9.59
N LEU A 518 12.83 13.06 9.53
CA LEU A 518 13.34 11.81 10.06
C LEU A 518 13.83 12.00 11.50
N SER A 519 13.60 10.99 12.33
CA SER A 519 14.23 10.93 13.65
C SER A 519 15.66 10.44 13.54
N ASN A 520 16.51 10.80 14.51
CA ASN A 520 17.89 10.33 14.60
C ASN A 520 18.01 8.80 14.49
N PHE A 521 16.99 8.06 14.96
CA PHE A 521 16.92 6.60 14.82
C PHE A 521 16.67 6.14 13.39
N GLN A 522 15.76 6.79 12.68
CA GLN A 522 15.48 6.49 11.28
C GLN A 522 16.73 6.77 10.44
N GLU A 523 17.37 7.91 10.66
CA GLU A 523 18.59 8.30 9.96
C GLU A 523 19.74 7.32 10.24
N TRP A 524 19.93 6.93 11.51
CA TRP A 524 20.90 5.90 11.87
C TRP A 524 20.65 4.56 11.13
N LYS A 525 19.39 4.12 11.03
CA LYS A 525 19.03 2.89 10.30
C LYS A 525 19.32 2.99 8.80
N LEU A 526 19.14 4.18 8.24
CA LEU A 526 19.38 4.46 6.82
C LEU A 526 20.85 4.78 6.52
N SER A 527 21.70 4.84 7.56
CA SER A 527 23.09 5.30 7.46
C SER A 527 23.24 6.74 6.93
N THR A 528 22.19 7.55 7.06
CA THR A 528 22.23 8.99 6.79
C THR A 528 22.81 9.76 7.98
N ASP A 529 23.14 11.05 7.80
CA ASP A 529 23.78 11.90 8.82
C ASP A 529 22.71 12.65 9.64
N PRO A 530 22.47 12.31 10.93
CA PRO A 530 21.44 12.93 11.78
C PRO A 530 21.56 14.43 12.05
N SER A 531 22.50 15.10 11.40
CA SER A 531 22.75 16.53 11.54
C SER A 531 22.63 17.29 10.22
N ARG A 532 22.23 16.60 9.15
CA ARG A 532 22.18 17.13 7.79
C ARG A 532 20.91 16.65 7.08
N VAL A 533 20.02 17.62 6.86
CA VAL A 533 18.81 17.49 6.03
C VAL A 533 19.07 16.83 4.66
N ASP A 534 20.28 16.96 4.13
CA ASP A 534 20.73 16.44 2.84
C ASP A 534 22.11 15.81 3.09
N THR A 535 22.15 14.49 3.18
CA THR A 535 23.33 13.72 3.61
C THR A 535 24.43 13.71 2.56
N ASP A 536 24.11 13.52 1.29
CA ASP A 536 25.10 13.38 0.23
C ASP A 536 25.43 14.71 -0.49
N GLY A 537 24.61 15.73 -0.29
CA GLY A 537 24.82 17.11 -0.67
C GLY A 537 24.37 17.47 -2.09
N ASP A 538 23.40 16.76 -2.65
CA ASP A 538 22.92 16.99 -4.03
C ASP A 538 21.73 17.96 -4.14
N GLY A 539 21.11 18.29 -3.00
CA GLY A 539 20.00 19.23 -2.89
C GLY A 539 18.62 18.60 -2.70
N LEU A 540 18.52 17.27 -2.64
CA LEU A 540 17.36 16.55 -2.13
C LEU A 540 17.50 16.37 -0.61
N ASP A 541 16.37 16.28 0.11
CA ASP A 541 16.41 15.98 1.54
C ASP A 541 16.22 14.49 1.78
N ASP A 542 16.86 13.93 2.81
CA ASP A 542 16.90 12.49 3.04
C ASP A 542 15.47 11.92 3.19
N ALA A 543 14.57 12.69 3.82
CA ALA A 543 13.17 12.34 3.96
C ALA A 543 12.41 12.26 2.61
N PHE A 544 12.71 13.15 1.67
CA PHE A 544 12.15 13.17 0.31
C PHE A 544 12.64 11.99 -0.51
N GLU A 545 13.91 11.66 -0.43
CA GLU A 545 14.49 10.56 -1.22
C GLU A 545 13.87 9.21 -0.85
N LEU A 546 13.40 9.05 0.39
CA LEU A 546 12.68 7.85 0.84
C LEU A 546 11.22 7.77 0.37
N THR A 547 10.71 8.77 -0.35
CA THR A 547 9.32 8.76 -0.83
C THR A 547 9.11 7.86 -2.04
N SER A 548 10.19 7.52 -2.77
CA SER A 548 10.20 6.67 -3.96
C SER A 548 11.42 5.74 -3.91
N ASP A 549 11.42 4.64 -4.65
CA ASP A 549 12.54 3.68 -4.72
C ASP A 549 13.63 4.08 -5.71
N HIS A 550 13.46 5.23 -6.39
CA HIS A 550 14.37 5.77 -7.40
C HIS A 550 15.50 6.63 -6.81
N TYR A 551 15.37 7.08 -5.56
CA TYR A 551 16.32 7.98 -4.91
C TYR A 551 17.00 7.27 -3.74
N ASP A 552 18.27 7.58 -3.51
CA ASP A 552 19.09 7.03 -2.43
C ASP A 552 19.78 8.20 -1.73
N PRO A 553 19.49 8.48 -0.43
CA PRO A 553 20.08 9.60 0.33
C PRO A 553 21.59 9.52 0.54
N LEU A 554 22.24 8.52 -0.07
CA LEU A 554 23.67 8.28 -0.07
C LEU A 554 24.30 8.33 -1.48
N ASP A 555 23.53 8.58 -2.56
CA ASP A 555 23.99 8.65 -3.95
C ASP A 555 23.58 9.93 -4.69
N ALA A 556 24.34 10.99 -4.43
CA ALA A 556 24.28 12.33 -5.03
C ALA A 556 24.22 12.44 -6.58
N SER A 557 24.23 11.33 -7.31
CA SER A 557 24.11 11.31 -8.77
C SER A 557 22.70 11.09 -9.30
N ASP A 558 21.76 10.68 -8.45
CA ASP A 558 20.36 10.46 -8.82
C ASP A 558 19.57 11.78 -8.95
N ALA A 559 19.90 12.83 -8.19
CA ALA A 559 19.27 14.15 -8.34
C ALA A 559 19.55 14.86 -9.68
N ASP A 560 20.59 14.42 -10.40
CA ASP A 560 20.96 14.88 -11.74
C ASP A 560 20.29 14.04 -12.86
N THR A 561 19.48 13.03 -12.51
CA THR A 561 18.73 12.22 -13.47
C THR A 561 17.45 12.90 -13.89
N ASP A 562 16.98 12.59 -15.10
CA ASP A 562 15.74 13.05 -15.72
C ASP A 562 14.88 11.79 -15.86
N HIS A 563 14.09 11.51 -14.82
CA HIS A 563 13.48 10.20 -14.63
C HIS A 563 12.28 10.01 -15.56
N ASP A 564 11.45 11.05 -15.67
CA ASP A 564 10.28 11.10 -16.53
C ASP A 564 10.60 11.57 -17.96
N LEU A 565 11.86 11.85 -18.28
CA LEU A 565 12.32 12.30 -19.61
C LEU A 565 11.67 13.60 -20.09
N ASP A 566 11.15 14.42 -19.18
CA ASP A 566 10.64 15.76 -19.50
C ASP A 566 11.76 16.78 -19.71
N GLY A 567 12.99 16.42 -19.40
CA GLY A 567 14.17 17.24 -19.61
C GLY A 567 14.50 18.19 -18.47
N TYR A 568 13.83 18.04 -17.33
CA TYR A 568 14.30 18.52 -16.03
C TYR A 568 15.01 17.41 -15.28
N THR A 569 15.98 17.81 -14.46
CA THR A 569 16.54 16.87 -13.49
C THR A 569 15.63 16.82 -12.26
N VAL A 570 15.65 15.72 -11.52
CA VAL A 570 14.88 15.53 -10.27
C VAL A 570 15.05 16.73 -9.33
N SER A 571 16.29 17.20 -9.14
CA SER A 571 16.60 18.39 -8.34
C SER A 571 15.89 19.68 -8.82
N ILE A 572 15.72 19.84 -10.13
CA ILE A 572 15.03 21.00 -10.72
C ILE A 572 13.53 20.86 -10.54
N GLU A 573 12.98 19.67 -10.66
CA GLU A 573 11.55 19.40 -10.49
C GLU A 573 11.11 19.62 -9.05
N VAL A 574 11.89 19.15 -8.08
CA VAL A 574 11.68 19.44 -6.66
C VAL A 574 11.74 20.95 -6.39
N GLU A 575 12.68 21.67 -7.01
CA GLU A 575 12.76 23.14 -6.89
C GLU A 575 11.56 23.85 -7.57
N LEU A 576 11.01 23.28 -8.66
CA LEU A 576 9.79 23.74 -9.32
C LEU A 576 8.52 23.38 -8.55
N GLY A 577 8.55 22.31 -7.75
CA GLY A 577 7.39 21.68 -7.12
C GLY A 577 6.55 20.84 -8.09
N SER A 578 7.16 20.31 -9.15
CA SER A 578 6.59 19.22 -9.96
C SER A 578 6.91 17.86 -9.33
N ASP A 579 6.26 16.81 -9.84
CA ASP A 579 6.46 15.44 -9.42
C ASP A 579 7.51 14.81 -10.35
N PRO A 580 8.71 14.42 -9.86
CA PRO A 580 9.81 13.95 -10.72
C PRO A 580 9.55 12.66 -11.49
N ASP A 581 8.47 11.96 -11.15
CA ASP A 581 8.06 10.72 -11.81
C ASP A 581 6.92 10.96 -12.83
N VAL A 582 6.56 12.23 -13.10
CA VAL A 582 5.42 12.60 -13.95
C VAL A 582 5.79 13.70 -14.93
N PHE A 583 5.71 13.36 -16.23
CA PHE A 583 5.98 14.29 -17.33
C PHE A 583 5.36 15.66 -17.12
N THR A 584 6.19 16.69 -16.99
CA THR A 584 5.69 18.03 -16.74
C THR A 584 6.06 19.01 -17.86
N SER A 585 5.14 19.18 -18.81
CA SER A 585 5.31 20.15 -19.92
C SER A 585 5.55 21.59 -19.45
N SER A 586 4.96 22.00 -18.32
CA SER A 586 5.18 23.35 -17.76
C SER A 586 4.78 23.48 -16.29
N VAL A 587 5.55 24.27 -15.53
CA VAL A 587 5.28 24.61 -14.13
C VAL A 587 5.13 26.13 -13.97
N ALA A 588 3.99 26.58 -13.45
CA ALA A 588 3.76 28.00 -13.19
C ALA A 588 4.59 28.50 -11.99
N GLY A 589 5.12 29.72 -12.07
CA GLY A 589 5.80 30.38 -10.94
C GLY A 589 7.29 30.62 -11.14
N ALA A 590 7.94 29.95 -12.09
CA ALA A 590 9.36 30.10 -12.33
C ALA A 590 9.76 29.78 -13.77
N VAL A 591 11.05 29.90 -14.08
CA VAL A 591 11.65 29.43 -15.34
C VAL A 591 12.96 28.71 -15.02
N VAL A 592 13.32 27.73 -15.86
CA VAL A 592 14.60 27.04 -15.76
C VAL A 592 15.67 27.83 -16.52
N VAL A 593 16.86 27.96 -15.91
CA VAL A 593 18.00 28.69 -16.45
C VAL A 593 19.15 27.74 -16.72
N ASP A 594 19.49 27.59 -18.00
CA ASP A 594 20.64 26.79 -18.43
C ASP A 594 21.92 27.65 -18.37
N GLU A 595 22.94 27.21 -17.62
CA GLU A 595 24.21 27.92 -17.47
C GLU A 595 25.39 27.20 -18.14
N TRP A 596 26.18 27.91 -18.95
CA TRP A 596 27.45 27.40 -19.46
C TRP A 596 28.64 28.18 -18.91
N ASN A 597 29.57 27.45 -18.30
CA ASN A 597 30.77 28.01 -17.69
C ASN A 597 32.01 27.89 -18.56
N GLY A 598 32.99 28.78 -18.32
CA GLY A 598 34.31 28.72 -18.95
C GLY A 598 34.35 29.19 -20.41
N ILE A 599 33.28 29.83 -20.90
CA ILE A 599 33.24 30.38 -22.26
C ILE A 599 33.88 31.77 -22.24
N SER A 600 35.11 31.89 -22.74
CA SER A 600 35.81 33.19 -22.78
C SER A 600 35.22 34.16 -23.82
N GLY A 601 35.28 35.45 -23.51
CA GLY A 601 34.78 36.53 -24.37
C GLY A 601 33.34 36.90 -24.08
N ASN A 602 32.85 37.97 -24.72
CA ASN A 602 31.65 38.67 -24.26
C ASN A 602 30.50 38.69 -25.28
N GLU A 603 30.64 38.10 -26.46
CA GLU A 603 29.59 38.09 -27.50
C GLU A 603 28.70 36.85 -27.38
N VAL A 604 27.36 37.00 -27.45
CA VAL A 604 26.40 35.87 -27.48
C VAL A 604 26.76 34.82 -28.55
N SER A 605 27.31 35.23 -29.70
CA SER A 605 27.76 34.28 -30.73
C SER A 605 28.84 33.30 -30.27
N LEU A 606 29.55 33.60 -29.17
CA LEU A 606 30.51 32.67 -28.55
C LEU A 606 29.81 31.62 -27.68
N LEU A 607 28.69 31.97 -27.04
CA LEU A 607 27.82 30.99 -26.37
C LEU A 607 27.23 30.02 -27.41
N LEU A 608 26.64 30.56 -28.48
CA LEU A 608 26.02 29.78 -29.56
C LEU A 608 27.02 28.90 -30.35
N ALA A 609 28.32 29.22 -30.28
CA ALA A 609 29.37 28.45 -30.94
C ALA A 609 30.09 27.48 -29.97
N SER A 610 29.67 27.44 -28.71
CA SER A 610 30.21 26.50 -27.73
C SER A 610 29.86 25.07 -28.13
N PRO A 611 30.79 24.10 -28.04
CA PRO A 611 30.52 22.71 -28.40
C PRO A 611 29.39 22.04 -27.59
N ASN A 612 29.12 22.56 -26.39
CA ASN A 612 28.16 22.01 -25.45
C ASN A 612 26.81 22.75 -25.47
N TYR A 613 26.66 23.77 -26.34
CA TYR A 613 25.41 24.51 -26.46
C TYR A 613 24.60 23.94 -27.64
N PRO A 614 23.27 23.72 -27.49
CA PRO A 614 22.44 23.99 -26.31
C PRO A 614 22.25 22.80 -25.36
N ASP A 615 22.82 21.62 -25.65
CA ASP A 615 22.32 20.35 -25.08
C ASP A 615 23.06 19.89 -23.81
N SER A 616 24.11 20.58 -23.38
CA SER A 616 24.89 20.18 -22.20
C SER A 616 25.31 21.39 -21.38
N PRO A 617 24.38 22.04 -20.66
CA PRO A 617 24.73 23.07 -19.69
C PRO A 617 25.69 22.54 -18.63
N SER A 618 26.42 23.45 -17.99
CA SER A 618 27.26 23.15 -16.83
C SER A 618 26.45 22.96 -15.55
N GLN A 619 25.26 23.57 -15.48
CA GLN A 619 24.26 23.40 -14.43
C GLN A 619 22.93 24.02 -14.90
N GLN A 620 21.83 23.57 -14.32
CA GLN A 620 20.52 24.21 -14.39
C GLN A 620 20.15 24.76 -12.99
N PHE A 621 19.23 25.72 -12.94
CA PHE A 621 18.62 26.19 -11.69
C PHE A 621 17.31 26.91 -11.98
N VAL A 622 16.42 26.97 -10.98
CA VAL A 622 15.13 27.63 -11.11
C VAL A 622 15.23 29.13 -10.78
N ALA A 623 14.52 29.96 -11.55
CA ALA A 623 14.44 31.39 -11.33
C ALA A 623 12.99 31.88 -11.30
N GLN A 624 12.52 32.29 -10.12
CA GLN A 624 11.21 32.94 -9.95
C GLN A 624 11.19 34.40 -10.44
N ARG A 625 12.34 34.94 -10.88
CA ARG A 625 12.44 36.33 -11.34
C ARG A 625 13.57 36.51 -12.34
N VAL A 626 13.31 37.24 -13.42
CA VAL A 626 14.30 37.49 -14.48
C VAL A 626 15.17 38.70 -14.13
N ASP A 627 15.89 38.64 -13.00
CA ASP A 627 16.96 39.57 -12.65
C ASP A 627 18.15 38.91 -11.90
N PHE A 628 19.22 38.65 -12.64
CA PHE A 628 20.39 37.89 -12.18
C PHE A 628 21.54 38.81 -11.79
N SER A 629 22.37 38.39 -10.83
CA SER A 629 23.63 39.07 -10.44
C SER A 629 24.65 38.07 -9.85
N PRO A 630 25.16 37.12 -10.65
CA PRO A 630 25.90 35.95 -10.16
C PRO A 630 27.31 36.22 -9.62
N ASN A 631 27.87 37.43 -9.80
CA ASN A 631 29.25 37.78 -9.37
C ASN A 631 30.31 36.78 -9.90
N LYS A 632 30.30 36.50 -11.20
CA LYS A 632 31.07 35.46 -11.88
C LYS A 632 31.52 35.93 -13.27
N ASP A 633 32.69 35.48 -13.73
CA ASP A 633 33.19 35.80 -15.08
C ASP A 633 33.16 34.58 -16.03
N ASN A 634 33.08 34.83 -17.35
CA ASN A 634 33.17 33.85 -18.44
C ASN A 634 32.05 32.80 -18.46
N TYR A 635 30.81 33.23 -18.27
CA TYR A 635 29.63 32.39 -18.35
C TYR A 635 28.68 32.82 -19.47
N GLY A 636 27.67 32.01 -19.75
CA GLY A 636 26.50 32.39 -20.53
C GLY A 636 25.25 31.71 -19.99
N TYR A 637 24.10 32.40 -20.09
CA TYR A 637 22.80 31.82 -19.74
C TYR A 637 21.91 31.72 -20.98
N ARG A 638 21.14 30.64 -21.03
CA ARG A 638 19.90 30.53 -21.80
C ARG A 638 18.75 30.45 -20.82
N ILE A 639 17.73 31.28 -20.99
CA ILE A 639 16.53 31.28 -20.16
C ILE A 639 15.36 31.06 -21.10
N ARG A 640 14.58 30.01 -20.84
CA ARG A 640 13.39 29.65 -21.62
C ARG A 640 12.18 29.54 -20.70
N GLY A 641 11.01 29.74 -21.27
CA GLY A 641 9.75 29.55 -20.57
C GLY A 641 8.63 30.31 -21.23
N LEU A 642 7.54 30.43 -20.49
CA LEU A 642 6.32 31.10 -20.92
C LEU A 642 6.11 32.39 -20.13
N ILE A 643 5.60 33.41 -20.83
CA ILE A 643 5.07 34.61 -20.20
C ILE A 643 3.56 34.61 -20.37
N GLN A 644 2.81 34.60 -19.26
CA GLN A 644 1.37 34.75 -19.30
C GLN A 644 0.98 36.22 -19.15
N ALA A 645 0.28 36.77 -20.15
CA ALA A 645 -0.08 38.20 -20.11
C ALA A 645 -1.25 38.44 -19.14
N PRO A 646 -1.12 39.31 -18.12
CA PRO A 646 -2.20 39.56 -17.16
C PRO A 646 -3.32 40.45 -17.71
N LEU A 647 -3.08 41.15 -18.83
CA LEU A 647 -4.01 42.08 -19.47
C LEU A 647 -3.89 42.02 -21.00
N SER A 648 -5.01 42.15 -21.71
CA SER A 648 -4.98 42.34 -23.17
C SER A 648 -4.54 43.76 -23.51
N GLY A 649 -3.56 43.92 -24.39
CA GLY A 649 -3.12 45.23 -24.87
C GLY A 649 -1.68 45.27 -25.33
N SER A 650 -1.13 46.48 -25.45
CA SER A 650 0.22 46.69 -25.97
C SER A 650 1.26 46.78 -24.85
N TYR A 651 2.25 45.88 -24.91
CA TYR A 651 3.38 45.77 -23.98
C TYR A 651 4.66 46.30 -24.63
N VAL A 652 5.55 46.88 -23.83
CA VAL A 652 6.90 47.26 -24.25
C VAL A 652 7.91 46.56 -23.36
N PHE A 653 8.71 45.66 -23.94
CA PHE A 653 9.76 44.94 -23.24
C PHE A 653 11.06 45.72 -23.25
N GLN A 654 11.81 45.62 -22.15
CA GLN A 654 13.13 46.20 -22.02
C GLN A 654 14.08 45.25 -21.31
N ILE A 655 15.33 45.19 -21.80
CA ILE A 655 16.40 44.40 -21.20
C ILE A 655 17.59 45.28 -20.83
N LYS A 656 18.33 44.90 -19.79
CA LYS A 656 19.63 45.45 -19.43
C LYS A 656 20.54 44.32 -18.99
N GLY A 657 21.85 44.53 -19.09
CA GLY A 657 22.82 43.61 -18.53
C GLY A 657 24.27 43.96 -18.81
N ASP A 658 25.13 43.01 -18.46
CA ASP A 658 26.58 42.98 -18.65
C ASP A 658 26.95 41.55 -19.05
N ASP A 659 27.45 41.25 -20.26
CA ASP A 659 27.97 42.13 -21.30
C ASP A 659 27.05 42.25 -22.53
N THR A 660 26.54 41.13 -23.06
CA THR A 660 25.66 41.13 -24.24
C THR A 660 24.47 40.22 -24.05
N ALA A 661 23.32 40.60 -24.61
CA ALA A 661 22.13 39.76 -24.56
C ALA A 661 21.20 39.95 -25.75
N ASN A 662 20.48 38.88 -26.08
CA ASN A 662 19.37 38.82 -27.02
C ASN A 662 18.12 38.35 -26.28
N PHE A 663 16.98 38.98 -26.56
CA PHE A 663 15.67 38.60 -26.06
C PHE A 663 14.73 38.36 -27.24
N TYR A 664 14.18 37.17 -27.27
CA TYR A 664 13.24 36.68 -28.26
C TYR A 664 11.87 36.42 -27.63
N LEU A 665 10.82 36.63 -28.41
CA LEU A 665 9.44 36.40 -28.01
C LEU A 665 8.66 35.84 -29.20
N SER A 666 7.83 34.84 -28.93
CA SER A 666 6.88 34.24 -29.87
C SER A 666 5.54 34.98 -29.88
N ASP A 667 4.68 34.69 -30.86
CA ASP A 667 3.29 35.14 -30.91
C ASP A 667 2.29 34.12 -30.34
N SER A 668 2.78 32.95 -29.91
CA SER A 668 2.04 31.91 -29.17
C SER A 668 2.92 31.30 -28.08
N GLU A 669 2.42 30.28 -27.39
CA GLU A 669 3.17 29.44 -26.45
C GLU A 669 4.19 28.52 -27.12
N SER A 670 4.14 28.37 -28.45
CA SER A 670 5.11 27.55 -29.19
C SER A 670 6.41 28.30 -29.49
N VAL A 671 7.49 27.55 -29.61
CA VAL A 671 8.79 28.04 -30.12
C VAL A 671 8.70 28.52 -31.58
N ASP A 672 7.68 28.07 -32.32
CA ASP A 672 7.42 28.54 -33.67
C ASP A 672 7.05 30.02 -33.71
N GLY A 673 7.55 30.74 -34.70
CA GLY A 673 7.29 32.19 -34.81
C GLY A 673 8.14 33.07 -33.88
N VAL A 674 9.04 32.49 -33.09
CA VAL A 674 9.97 33.22 -32.23
C VAL A 674 10.77 34.28 -33.01
N SER A 675 10.80 35.51 -32.50
CA SER A 675 11.48 36.63 -33.16
C SER A 675 12.29 37.48 -32.18
N LEU A 676 13.41 38.04 -32.65
CA LEU A 676 14.25 38.93 -31.84
C LEU A 676 13.53 40.26 -31.59
N VAL A 677 13.20 40.55 -30.33
CA VAL A 677 12.44 41.75 -29.95
C VAL A 677 13.27 42.81 -29.23
N ALA A 678 14.36 42.42 -28.55
CA ALA A 678 15.33 43.36 -27.96
C ALA A 678 16.75 42.76 -27.89
N SER A 679 17.79 43.59 -28.01
CA SER A 679 19.19 43.18 -27.86
C SER A 679 20.14 44.33 -27.52
N PHE A 680 21.30 43.99 -26.97
CA PHE A 680 22.43 44.92 -26.83
C PHE A 680 23.77 44.20 -26.99
N GLY A 681 24.75 44.89 -27.58
CA GLY A 681 26.07 44.31 -27.93
C GLY A 681 27.23 44.73 -27.02
N SER A 682 26.97 45.32 -25.85
CA SER A 682 27.98 45.62 -24.81
C SER A 682 27.28 46.06 -23.52
N HIS A 683 27.96 45.95 -22.38
CA HIS A 683 27.48 46.32 -21.05
C HIS A 683 26.65 47.62 -21.00
N THR A 684 25.60 47.61 -20.18
CA THR A 684 24.59 48.67 -20.17
C THR A 684 24.78 49.72 -19.06
N TYR A 685 25.70 49.50 -18.11
CA TYR A 685 25.87 50.24 -16.85
C TYR A 685 24.55 50.43 -16.08
N ASP A 686 23.80 49.34 -15.92
CA ASP A 686 22.53 49.29 -15.22
C ASP A 686 21.45 50.23 -15.82
N SER A 687 21.57 50.52 -17.12
CA SER A 687 20.69 51.46 -17.83
C SER A 687 19.78 50.74 -18.82
N TRP A 688 18.47 50.96 -18.71
CA TRP A 688 17.43 50.40 -19.60
C TRP A 688 17.35 51.02 -21.00
N THR A 689 18.07 52.12 -21.24
CA THR A 689 17.88 52.96 -22.46
C THR A 689 19.19 53.44 -23.07
N ARG A 690 20.31 52.80 -22.72
CA ARG A 690 21.64 53.18 -23.23
C ARG A 690 21.73 52.94 -24.74
N TYR A 691 21.21 51.81 -25.20
CA TYR A 691 21.13 51.45 -26.62
C TYR A 691 19.67 51.37 -27.05
N SER A 692 19.38 51.78 -28.29
CA SER A 692 18.02 51.73 -28.83
C SER A 692 17.49 50.30 -28.99
N GLY A 693 18.38 49.31 -29.10
CA GLY A 693 18.02 47.89 -29.21
C GLY A 693 17.49 47.28 -27.90
N GLN A 694 17.71 47.93 -26.74
CA GLN A 694 17.26 47.42 -25.45
C GLN A 694 15.76 47.47 -25.24
N THR A 695 15.00 48.09 -26.14
CA THR A 695 13.56 48.33 -26.00
C THR A 695 12.84 47.82 -27.24
N SER A 696 11.84 46.97 -27.03
CA SER A 696 11.03 46.43 -28.13
C SER A 696 10.14 47.49 -28.77
N ALA A 697 9.63 47.20 -29.95
CA ALA A 697 8.40 47.86 -30.42
C ALA A 697 7.23 47.46 -29.49
N PRO A 698 6.11 48.21 -29.47
CA PRO A 698 4.92 47.78 -28.74
C PRO A 698 4.36 46.47 -29.33
N ILE A 699 4.20 45.45 -28.50
CA ILE A 699 3.73 44.10 -28.87
C ILE A 699 2.33 43.90 -28.28
N ALA A 700 1.37 43.41 -29.07
CA ALA A 700 0.02 43.16 -28.60
C ALA A 700 -0.06 41.75 -28.02
N LEU A 701 -0.41 41.64 -26.73
CA LEU A 701 -0.65 40.36 -26.04
C LEU A 701 -2.11 40.28 -25.58
N VAL A 702 -2.60 39.07 -25.39
CA VAL A 702 -3.98 38.74 -24.97
C VAL A 702 -3.95 38.22 -23.54
N GLN A 703 -4.87 38.72 -22.70
CA GLN A 703 -4.98 38.31 -21.31
C GLN A 703 -5.15 36.79 -21.17
N GLY A 704 -4.36 36.17 -20.30
CA GLY A 704 -4.40 34.75 -19.98
C GLY A 704 -3.68 33.86 -21.00
N GLN A 705 -3.30 34.41 -22.17
CA GLN A 705 -2.52 33.66 -23.16
C GLN A 705 -1.05 33.63 -22.75
N SER A 706 -0.43 32.46 -22.94
CA SER A 706 1.00 32.22 -22.75
C SER A 706 1.77 32.53 -24.03
N TYR A 707 3.00 32.99 -23.86
CA TYR A 707 3.90 33.33 -24.96
C TYR A 707 5.29 32.80 -24.67
N PHE A 708 5.83 31.98 -25.57
CA PHE A 708 7.20 31.50 -25.46
C PHE A 708 8.18 32.66 -25.52
N PHE A 709 9.19 32.62 -24.67
CA PHE A 709 10.31 33.55 -24.73
C PHE A 709 11.65 32.84 -24.54
N GLU A 710 12.68 33.43 -25.13
CA GLU A 710 14.06 32.99 -24.92
C GLU A 710 14.97 34.19 -24.69
N ILE A 711 15.86 34.07 -23.72
CA ILE A 711 16.94 35.03 -23.48
C ILE A 711 18.27 34.30 -23.60
N GLN A 712 19.18 34.90 -24.37
CA GLN A 712 20.57 34.45 -24.45
C GLN A 712 21.45 35.58 -23.93
N THR A 713 22.23 35.36 -22.88
CA THR A 713 23.15 36.36 -22.32
C THR A 713 24.57 35.81 -22.21
N LYS A 714 25.56 36.68 -22.45
CA LYS A 714 26.98 36.36 -22.38
C LYS A 714 27.71 37.40 -21.54
N GLU A 715 28.52 36.90 -20.62
CA GLU A 715 29.42 37.66 -19.77
C GLU A 715 30.87 37.24 -20.07
N GLY A 716 31.81 38.18 -20.19
CA GLY A 716 33.24 37.86 -20.38
C GLY A 716 34.10 38.13 -19.15
N GLY A 717 34.10 39.37 -18.67
CA GLY A 717 34.62 39.71 -17.35
C GLY A 717 34.21 41.12 -16.93
N GLY A 718 33.89 41.34 -15.67
CA GLY A 718 33.43 42.66 -15.24
C GLY A 718 32.61 42.68 -13.96
N GLY A 719 31.42 43.28 -14.04
CA GLY A 719 30.42 43.16 -12.98
C GLY A 719 29.14 42.66 -13.61
N ASP A 720 28.38 41.84 -12.89
CA ASP A 720 27.45 40.92 -13.55
C ASP A 720 26.03 41.26 -13.20
N TYR A 721 25.21 41.51 -14.21
CA TYR A 721 23.77 41.61 -14.04
C TYR A 721 23.06 41.37 -15.36
N PHE A 722 21.86 40.83 -15.29
CA PHE A 722 20.90 40.85 -16.39
C PHE A 722 19.51 41.10 -15.80
N ALA A 723 18.64 41.81 -16.51
CA ALA A 723 17.24 41.91 -16.11
C ALA A 723 16.31 42.14 -17.31
N LEU A 724 15.14 41.50 -17.25
CA LEU A 724 14.02 41.72 -18.17
C LEU A 724 12.87 42.41 -17.43
N ARG A 725 12.32 43.45 -18.06
CA ARG A 725 11.11 44.12 -17.58
C ARG A 725 10.15 44.39 -18.73
N TRP A 726 8.90 44.62 -18.39
CA TRP A 726 7.92 45.15 -19.33
C TRP A 726 7.30 46.45 -18.84
N THR A 727 6.63 47.16 -19.75
CA THR A 727 5.62 48.16 -19.43
C THR A 727 4.29 47.66 -19.96
N ARG A 728 3.34 47.46 -19.06
CA ARG A 728 2.00 46.93 -19.32
C ARG A 728 1.08 47.97 -19.99
N PRO A 729 -0.07 47.55 -20.55
CA PRO A 729 -1.04 48.45 -21.19
C PRO A 729 -1.63 49.51 -20.23
N ASP A 730 -1.62 49.25 -18.93
CA ASP A 730 -2.06 50.17 -17.87
C ASP A 730 -0.98 51.18 -17.45
N GLY A 731 0.23 51.06 -18.00
CA GLY A 731 1.38 51.92 -17.74
C GLY A 731 2.27 51.49 -16.57
N VAL A 732 2.03 50.34 -15.95
CA VAL A 732 2.92 49.80 -14.90
C VAL A 732 4.18 49.22 -15.53
N THR A 733 5.35 49.58 -14.99
CA THR A 733 6.66 49.04 -15.40
C THR A 733 7.25 48.22 -14.26
N GLU A 734 7.51 46.93 -14.51
CA GLU A 734 7.99 45.98 -13.50
C GLU A 734 8.85 44.88 -14.14
N ILE A 735 9.71 44.27 -13.33
CA ILE A 735 10.50 43.08 -13.67
C ILE A 735 9.56 41.89 -13.73
N LEU A 736 9.78 40.97 -14.66
CA LEU A 736 8.98 39.74 -14.73
C LEU A 736 9.38 38.81 -13.58
N ASP A 737 8.38 38.37 -12.83
CA ASP A 737 8.49 37.45 -11.71
C ASP A 737 7.47 36.30 -11.84
N GLY A 738 7.49 35.37 -10.88
CA GLY A 738 6.69 34.15 -10.89
C GLY A 738 5.19 34.35 -11.03
N ALA A 739 4.66 35.55 -10.82
CA ALA A 739 3.25 35.83 -11.05
C ALA A 739 2.83 35.76 -12.53
N VAL A 740 3.80 35.79 -13.46
CA VAL A 740 3.56 35.81 -14.92
C VAL A 740 4.49 34.87 -15.70
N LEU A 741 5.30 34.07 -15.01
CA LEU A 741 6.26 33.15 -15.60
C LEU A 741 5.81 31.70 -15.40
N ALA A 742 6.11 30.85 -16.36
CA ALA A 742 6.06 29.40 -16.21
C ALA A 742 7.26 28.75 -16.92
N SER A 743 7.72 27.61 -16.40
CA SER A 743 8.71 26.77 -17.05
C SER A 743 8.12 26.14 -18.31
N MET A 744 8.95 25.53 -19.13
CA MET A 744 8.56 24.80 -20.33
C MET A 744 9.56 23.67 -20.50
N SER A 745 9.05 22.44 -20.52
CA SER A 745 9.84 21.25 -20.80
C SER A 745 10.61 21.48 -22.11
N PRO A 746 11.92 21.21 -22.15
CA PRO A 746 12.67 21.24 -23.39
C PRO A 746 12.35 20.06 -24.33
N ASN A 747 11.67 19.02 -23.82
CA ASN A 747 11.36 17.78 -24.54
C ASN A 747 9.89 17.69 -25.00
N ASP A 748 9.08 18.73 -24.76
CA ASP A 748 7.72 18.88 -25.29
C ASP A 748 7.55 20.30 -25.87
N ILE A 749 7.79 20.42 -27.17
CA ILE A 749 7.86 21.70 -27.88
C ILE A 749 6.47 22.25 -28.22
N ASP A 750 5.48 21.39 -28.47
CA ASP A 750 4.11 21.80 -28.81
C ASP A 750 3.12 21.76 -27.63
N LEU A 751 3.60 21.36 -26.45
CA LEU A 751 2.95 21.43 -25.14
C LEU A 751 1.71 20.54 -25.02
N ASP A 752 1.76 19.35 -25.63
CA ASP A 752 0.66 18.40 -25.57
C ASP A 752 0.83 17.31 -24.49
N GLN A 753 1.94 17.34 -23.74
CA GLN A 753 2.37 16.36 -22.73
C GLN A 753 2.90 15.04 -23.30
N PHE A 754 3.25 15.00 -24.58
CA PHE A 754 3.91 13.87 -25.20
C PHE A 754 5.36 14.23 -25.58
N PRO A 755 6.36 13.38 -25.30
CA PRO A 755 7.74 13.75 -25.57
C PRO A 755 8.04 13.82 -27.08
N ASP A 756 8.61 14.93 -27.53
CA ASP A 756 9.07 15.18 -28.92
C ASP A 756 9.89 14.02 -29.49
N SER A 757 10.74 13.40 -28.66
CA SER A 757 11.59 12.29 -29.11
C SER A 757 10.80 11.05 -29.52
N LEU A 758 9.67 10.80 -28.86
CA LEU A 758 8.78 9.69 -29.14
C LEU A 758 7.90 10.00 -30.35
N GLU A 759 7.34 11.20 -30.40
CA GLU A 759 6.59 11.71 -31.56
C GLU A 759 7.41 11.63 -32.86
N LEU A 760 8.68 12.04 -32.81
CA LEU A 760 9.58 11.93 -33.96
C LEU A 760 9.80 10.48 -34.39
N ALA A 761 9.83 9.54 -33.45
CA ALA A 761 9.97 8.12 -33.76
C ALA A 761 8.72 7.59 -34.48
N ILE A 762 7.53 8.00 -34.05
CA ILE A 762 6.24 7.70 -34.70
C ILE A 762 6.18 8.29 -36.11
N ILE A 763 6.48 9.59 -36.26
CA ILE A 763 6.48 10.27 -37.57
C ILE A 763 7.41 9.60 -38.58
N ASP A 764 8.57 9.10 -38.14
CA ASP A 764 9.55 8.44 -39.01
C ASP A 764 9.23 6.95 -39.28
N ALA A 765 8.25 6.36 -38.59
CA ALA A 765 7.96 4.92 -38.64
C ALA A 765 7.21 4.48 -39.93
N ASP A 766 6.14 5.16 -40.35
CA ASP A 766 5.46 4.89 -41.64
C ASP A 766 5.28 6.16 -42.50
N PRO A 767 6.09 6.35 -43.56
CA PRO A 767 5.98 7.52 -44.44
C PRO A 767 4.71 7.55 -45.32
N ASN A 768 3.76 6.62 -45.16
CA ASN A 768 2.47 6.59 -45.86
C ASN A 768 1.26 6.86 -44.94
N ASP A 769 1.47 7.10 -43.65
CA ASP A 769 0.40 7.50 -42.75
C ASP A 769 -0.02 8.98 -42.99
N SER A 770 -0.92 9.48 -42.15
CA SER A 770 -1.35 10.88 -42.18
C SER A 770 -0.62 11.77 -41.17
N ILE A 771 0.32 11.22 -40.39
CA ILE A 771 1.07 11.90 -39.33
C ILE A 771 2.34 12.47 -39.97
N SER A 772 2.49 13.79 -39.95
CA SER A 772 3.54 14.46 -40.74
C SER A 772 4.39 15.45 -39.95
N ASN A 773 4.02 15.74 -38.71
CA ASN A 773 4.70 16.63 -37.77
C ASN A 773 4.23 16.34 -36.34
N LEU A 774 4.92 16.90 -35.33
CA LEU A 774 4.67 16.66 -33.89
C LEU A 774 3.17 16.80 -33.54
N VAL A 775 2.58 17.95 -33.86
CA VAL A 775 1.15 18.27 -33.69
C VAL A 775 0.15 17.24 -34.28
N ASP A 776 0.56 16.36 -35.20
CA ASP A 776 -0.32 15.30 -35.74
C ASP A 776 -0.31 14.02 -34.89
N VAL A 777 0.64 13.84 -33.97
CA VAL A 777 0.71 12.73 -33.00
C VAL A 777 -0.05 13.17 -31.75
N LEU A 778 -1.10 12.45 -31.37
CA LEU A 778 -1.81 12.77 -30.12
C LEU A 778 -1.48 11.73 -29.04
N PRO A 779 -1.39 12.12 -27.76
CA PRO A 779 -1.16 11.18 -26.66
C PRO A 779 -2.21 10.06 -26.58
N THR A 780 -3.44 10.35 -27.02
CA THR A 780 -4.57 9.42 -27.03
C THR A 780 -4.62 8.49 -28.24
N ASP A 781 -3.74 8.66 -29.22
CA ASP A 781 -3.68 7.76 -30.38
C ASP A 781 -3.11 6.39 -29.96
N ASP A 782 -3.43 5.34 -30.71
CA ASP A 782 -2.91 3.98 -30.57
C ASP A 782 -2.23 3.65 -31.90
N PHE A 783 -0.92 3.89 -31.98
CA PHE A 783 -0.20 3.87 -33.24
C PHE A 783 -0.01 2.44 -33.77
N ASP A 784 0.32 1.49 -32.90
CA ASP A 784 0.63 0.11 -33.29
C ASP A 784 -0.55 -0.87 -33.16
N GLN A 785 -1.70 -0.40 -32.67
CA GLN A 785 -3.01 -1.05 -32.66
C GLN A 785 -3.08 -2.28 -31.76
N ASP A 786 -2.43 -2.21 -30.61
CA ASP A 786 -2.42 -3.25 -29.58
C ASP A 786 -3.56 -3.07 -28.55
N GLY A 787 -4.19 -1.88 -28.51
CA GLY A 787 -5.24 -1.51 -27.58
C GLY A 787 -4.82 -0.57 -26.44
N LEU A 788 -3.55 -0.17 -26.36
CA LEU A 788 -3.05 0.89 -25.48
C LEU A 788 -2.88 2.19 -26.26
N SER A 789 -3.07 3.33 -25.58
CA SER A 789 -2.72 4.62 -26.18
C SER A 789 -1.24 4.89 -26.00
N ASN A 790 -0.65 5.65 -26.93
CA ASN A 790 0.74 6.08 -26.91
C ASN A 790 1.16 6.66 -25.53
N GLU A 791 0.29 7.47 -24.90
CA GLU A 791 0.51 8.03 -23.55
C GLU A 791 0.61 6.93 -22.48
N ARG A 792 -0.24 5.90 -22.57
CA ARG A 792 -0.31 4.81 -21.59
C ARG A 792 0.89 3.90 -21.75
N GLU A 793 1.26 3.57 -22.98
CA GLU A 793 2.47 2.80 -23.28
C GLU A 793 3.71 3.52 -22.75
N TRP A 794 3.79 4.83 -23.01
CA TRP A 794 4.91 5.64 -22.54
C TRP A 794 5.02 5.66 -21.01
N GLN A 795 3.90 5.84 -20.29
CA GLN A 795 3.85 5.77 -18.81
C GLN A 795 4.28 4.40 -18.26
N LEU A 796 4.07 3.32 -19.01
CA LEU A 796 4.42 1.95 -18.63
C LEU A 796 5.82 1.54 -19.12
N GLY A 797 6.49 2.39 -19.90
CA GLY A 797 7.78 2.07 -20.52
C GLY A 797 7.67 1.13 -21.72
N TYR A 798 6.47 0.96 -22.29
CA TYR A 798 6.20 0.14 -23.47
C TYR A 798 6.48 0.90 -24.76
N SER A 799 6.59 0.16 -25.85
CA SER A 799 6.98 0.71 -27.15
C SER A 799 5.75 1.00 -27.99
N SER A 800 5.40 2.27 -28.17
CA SER A 800 4.33 2.76 -29.07
C SER A 800 4.53 2.52 -30.57
N LEU A 801 5.44 1.61 -30.93
CA LEU A 801 5.81 1.21 -32.28
C LEU A 801 5.81 -0.32 -32.45
N SER A 802 5.65 -1.05 -31.35
CA SER A 802 5.82 -2.50 -31.30
C SER A 802 4.69 -3.07 -30.46
N PRO A 803 3.66 -3.64 -31.09
CA PRO A 803 2.45 -4.06 -30.37
C PRO A 803 2.64 -5.35 -29.55
N ASP A 804 3.88 -5.83 -29.43
CA ASP A 804 4.37 -7.04 -28.74
C ASP A 804 5.85 -6.76 -28.44
N MET A 805 6.13 -6.21 -27.25
CA MET A 805 7.45 -5.68 -26.87
C MET A 805 8.42 -6.81 -26.46
N ASP A 806 7.91 -7.89 -25.87
CA ASP A 806 8.72 -8.99 -25.36
C ASP A 806 8.86 -10.19 -26.33
N ASP A 807 8.22 -10.10 -27.50
CA ASP A 807 8.24 -11.05 -28.62
C ASP A 807 7.68 -12.45 -28.25
N ASP A 808 6.80 -12.54 -27.27
CA ASP A 808 6.21 -13.81 -26.83
C ASP A 808 4.93 -14.21 -27.60
N GLY A 809 4.34 -13.23 -28.30
CA GLY A 809 3.17 -13.37 -29.16
C GLY A 809 1.85 -12.86 -28.56
N LEU A 810 1.82 -12.41 -27.30
CA LEU A 810 0.75 -11.58 -26.76
C LEU A 810 0.93 -10.12 -27.19
N LEU A 811 -0.18 -9.38 -27.22
CA LEU A 811 -0.15 -7.94 -27.47
C LEU A 811 0.00 -7.21 -26.14
N ASP A 812 0.76 -6.11 -26.18
CA ASP A 812 1.11 -5.33 -25.01
C ASP A 812 -0.14 -4.90 -24.20
N GLY A 813 -1.18 -4.44 -24.89
CA GLY A 813 -2.47 -4.09 -24.30
C GLY A 813 -3.29 -5.24 -23.72
N ILE A 814 -3.10 -6.46 -24.21
CA ILE A 814 -3.73 -7.66 -23.63
C ILE A 814 -3.02 -8.04 -22.32
N GLU A 815 -1.70 -7.96 -22.29
CA GLU A 815 -0.91 -8.22 -21.09
C GLU A 815 -1.17 -7.17 -20.02
N GLN A 816 -1.20 -5.90 -20.40
CA GLN A 816 -1.51 -4.82 -19.46
C GLN A 816 -2.93 -4.93 -18.91
N MET A 817 -3.89 -5.42 -19.70
CA MET A 817 -5.24 -5.68 -19.21
C MET A 817 -5.26 -6.73 -18.09
N ILE A 818 -4.38 -7.74 -18.16
CA ILE A 818 -4.22 -8.76 -17.11
C ILE A 818 -3.54 -8.15 -15.88
N ILE A 819 -2.44 -7.41 -16.06
CA ILE A 819 -1.69 -6.75 -14.98
C ILE A 819 -2.57 -5.76 -14.21
N ASP A 820 -3.36 -4.95 -14.91
CA ASP A 820 -4.24 -3.94 -14.29
C ASP A 820 -5.45 -4.56 -13.57
N PHE A 821 -5.71 -5.86 -13.75
CA PHE A 821 -6.90 -6.52 -13.21
C PHE A 821 -6.84 -6.69 -11.68
N ASP A 822 -5.69 -7.09 -11.13
CA ASP A 822 -5.43 -7.13 -9.68
C ASP A 822 -4.04 -6.55 -9.34
N PRO A 823 -3.97 -5.27 -8.91
CA PRO A 823 -2.70 -4.61 -8.58
C PRO A 823 -1.92 -5.22 -7.41
N ASN A 824 -2.46 -6.22 -6.70
CA ASN A 824 -1.79 -6.87 -5.57
C ASN A 824 -1.34 -8.31 -5.89
N ASP A 825 -1.50 -8.75 -7.13
CA ASP A 825 -1.04 -10.07 -7.54
C ASP A 825 0.47 -10.06 -7.91
N ALA A 826 0.97 -11.19 -8.42
CA ALA A 826 2.38 -11.35 -8.76
C ALA A 826 2.71 -10.95 -10.21
N PHE A 827 1.73 -10.55 -11.03
CA PHE A 827 1.92 -10.11 -12.41
C PHE A 827 2.27 -8.62 -12.40
N ALA A 828 3.55 -8.32 -12.17
CA ALA A 828 4.03 -6.94 -12.12
C ALA A 828 4.54 -6.44 -13.48
N THR A 829 4.87 -7.37 -14.39
CA THR A 829 5.46 -7.08 -15.70
C THR A 829 4.86 -7.97 -16.78
N MET A 830 4.97 -7.54 -18.05
CA MET A 830 4.56 -8.30 -19.24
C MET A 830 5.15 -9.71 -19.25
N ALA A 831 6.43 -9.83 -18.88
CA ALA A 831 7.13 -11.12 -18.80
C ALA A 831 6.52 -12.12 -17.79
N ASP A 832 5.70 -11.66 -16.84
CA ASP A 832 4.98 -12.52 -15.92
C ASP A 832 3.73 -13.13 -16.58
N VAL A 833 3.15 -12.47 -17.60
CA VAL A 833 1.94 -12.87 -18.31
C VAL A 833 2.27 -13.83 -19.45
N LEU A 834 2.15 -15.15 -19.20
CA LEU A 834 2.54 -16.12 -20.21
C LEU A 834 1.44 -16.38 -21.27
N PRO A 835 1.78 -16.57 -22.56
CA PRO A 835 0.79 -16.75 -23.64
C PRO A 835 -0.08 -18.01 -23.51
N ASN A 836 0.44 -19.02 -22.81
CA ASN A 836 -0.22 -20.31 -22.63
C ASN A 836 -0.93 -20.44 -21.27
N ASP A 837 -0.84 -19.43 -20.41
CA ASP A 837 -1.57 -19.41 -19.16
C ASP A 837 -3.04 -19.09 -19.42
N ASP A 838 -3.89 -19.50 -18.49
CA ASP A 838 -5.36 -19.43 -18.53
C ASP A 838 -5.74 -18.61 -17.30
N PHE A 839 -5.64 -17.28 -17.44
CA PHE A 839 -5.66 -16.36 -16.31
C PHE A 839 -7.02 -16.36 -15.60
N ASP A 840 -8.11 -16.33 -16.36
CA ASP A 840 -9.47 -16.34 -15.82
C ASP A 840 -10.02 -17.75 -15.49
N GLY A 841 -9.25 -18.81 -15.80
CA GLY A 841 -9.51 -20.19 -15.44
C GLY A 841 -10.64 -20.86 -16.24
N ASP A 842 -10.97 -20.32 -17.41
CA ASP A 842 -12.05 -20.81 -18.26
C ASP A 842 -11.63 -21.96 -19.19
N THR A 843 -10.33 -22.26 -19.28
CA THR A 843 -9.64 -23.26 -20.13
C THR A 843 -9.21 -22.81 -21.53
N VAL A 844 -9.37 -21.54 -21.86
CA VAL A 844 -8.70 -20.87 -22.99
C VAL A 844 -7.44 -20.19 -22.48
N SER A 845 -6.35 -20.24 -23.23
CA SER A 845 -5.15 -19.52 -22.82
C SER A 845 -5.19 -18.07 -23.29
N ASN A 846 -4.49 -17.16 -22.63
CA ASN A 846 -4.40 -15.73 -22.96
C ASN A 846 -4.16 -15.50 -24.48
N LEU A 847 -3.25 -16.27 -25.10
CA LEU A 847 -2.97 -16.17 -26.55
C LEU A 847 -4.14 -16.62 -27.43
N GLN A 848 -4.90 -17.61 -26.98
CA GLN A 848 -6.08 -18.08 -27.68
C GLN A 848 -7.22 -17.07 -27.52
N GLU A 849 -7.31 -16.40 -26.39
CA GLU A 849 -8.27 -15.31 -26.12
C GLU A 849 -8.01 -14.10 -27.01
N GLN A 850 -6.76 -13.66 -27.10
CA GLN A 850 -6.35 -12.64 -28.07
C GLN A 850 -6.68 -13.04 -29.52
N GLN A 851 -6.46 -14.30 -29.88
CA GLN A 851 -6.82 -14.80 -31.23
C GLN A 851 -8.33 -14.77 -31.50
N ILE A 852 -9.15 -14.77 -30.45
CA ILE A 852 -10.60 -14.63 -30.53
C ILE A 852 -11.11 -13.30 -29.98
N GLY A 853 -10.25 -12.30 -29.79
CA GLY A 853 -10.61 -10.99 -29.24
C GLY A 853 -11.50 -11.08 -27.98
N SER A 854 -11.33 -12.14 -27.19
CA SER A 854 -11.94 -12.25 -25.86
C SER A 854 -11.02 -11.58 -24.82
N ASN A 855 -11.60 -11.24 -23.68
CA ASN A 855 -10.94 -10.56 -22.59
C ASN A 855 -10.37 -11.61 -21.62
N PRO A 856 -9.05 -11.72 -21.49
CA PRO A 856 -8.38 -12.76 -20.69
C PRO A 856 -8.58 -12.65 -19.18
N THR A 857 -9.24 -11.59 -18.72
CA THR A 857 -9.60 -11.39 -17.31
C THR A 857 -11.05 -11.78 -17.02
N ASN A 858 -11.78 -12.23 -18.04
CA ASN A 858 -13.20 -12.49 -17.95
C ASN A 858 -13.58 -13.77 -18.70
N PRO A 859 -13.97 -14.85 -17.97
CA PRO A 859 -14.26 -16.16 -18.56
C PRO A 859 -15.53 -16.21 -19.42
N HIS A 860 -16.15 -15.04 -19.66
CA HIS A 860 -17.42 -14.79 -20.32
C HIS A 860 -17.45 -13.41 -20.99
N THR A 861 -16.50 -13.12 -21.87
CA THR A 861 -16.31 -11.77 -22.45
C THR A 861 -17.57 -11.16 -23.05
N ALA A 862 -18.40 -11.95 -23.73
CA ALA A 862 -19.63 -11.48 -24.37
C ALA A 862 -20.86 -11.38 -23.43
N GLY A 863 -20.70 -11.53 -22.11
CA GLY A 863 -21.78 -11.36 -21.13
C GLY A 863 -22.93 -12.38 -21.25
N MET A 864 -22.67 -13.58 -21.79
CA MET A 864 -23.67 -14.62 -22.06
C MET A 864 -23.39 -15.95 -21.35
N THR A 865 -24.35 -16.89 -21.43
CA THR A 865 -24.39 -18.20 -20.74
C THR A 865 -23.32 -19.23 -21.16
N HIS A 866 -22.31 -18.83 -21.92
CA HIS A 866 -21.27 -19.68 -22.48
C HIS A 866 -19.90 -19.11 -22.14
N THR A 867 -18.94 -19.97 -21.81
CA THR A 867 -17.55 -19.57 -21.54
C THR A 867 -16.82 -19.31 -22.85
N ASP A 868 -15.73 -18.56 -22.80
CA ASP A 868 -14.90 -18.28 -23.96
C ASP A 868 -14.27 -19.60 -24.48
N ALA A 869 -14.08 -20.60 -23.60
CA ALA A 869 -13.74 -21.99 -23.96
C ALA A 869 -14.79 -22.71 -24.81
N PHE A 870 -16.07 -22.41 -24.60
CA PHE A 870 -17.14 -22.95 -25.45
C PHE A 870 -17.08 -22.32 -26.86
N GLU A 871 -16.71 -21.04 -26.93
CA GLU A 871 -16.59 -20.27 -28.17
C GLU A 871 -15.36 -20.69 -28.97
N TRP A 872 -14.21 -20.83 -28.32
CA TRP A 872 -12.98 -21.40 -28.88
C TRP A 872 -13.17 -22.83 -29.42
N ALA A 873 -13.92 -23.67 -28.68
CA ALA A 873 -14.23 -25.02 -29.11
C ALA A 873 -15.15 -25.03 -30.36
N LEU A 874 -16.04 -24.05 -30.50
CA LEU A 874 -16.93 -23.89 -31.65
C LEU A 874 -16.15 -23.42 -32.89
N ILE A 875 -15.22 -22.48 -32.73
CA ILE A 875 -14.33 -21.99 -33.79
C ILE A 875 -13.47 -23.14 -34.35
N ASN A 876 -12.88 -23.94 -33.46
CA ASN A 876 -12.09 -25.11 -33.85
C ASN A 876 -12.94 -26.23 -34.50
N ALA A 877 -14.21 -26.37 -34.13
CA ALA A 877 -15.14 -27.29 -34.78
C ALA A 877 -15.56 -26.81 -36.20
N SER A 878 -15.80 -25.50 -36.36
CA SER A 878 -16.17 -24.83 -37.62
C SER A 878 -15.07 -24.83 -38.68
N ALA A 879 -13.79 -24.86 -38.27
CA ALA A 879 -12.65 -24.93 -39.19
C ALA A 879 -12.66 -26.19 -40.11
N THR A 880 -13.56 -27.15 -39.85
CA THR A 880 -13.74 -28.36 -40.67
C THR A 880 -14.86 -28.29 -41.72
N ASP A 881 -15.80 -27.34 -41.64
CA ASP A 881 -16.93 -27.22 -42.59
C ASP A 881 -17.25 -25.79 -43.07
N GLY A 882 -16.64 -24.75 -42.48
CA GLY A 882 -16.60 -23.38 -43.02
C GLY A 882 -17.90 -22.58 -42.88
N LEU A 883 -18.65 -22.79 -41.80
CA LEU A 883 -19.98 -22.19 -41.57
C LEU A 883 -20.04 -21.21 -40.37
N VAL A 884 -18.91 -20.83 -39.77
CA VAL A 884 -18.86 -19.84 -38.67
C VAL A 884 -17.64 -18.94 -38.88
N LEU A 885 -17.85 -17.62 -38.95
CA LEU A 885 -16.77 -16.62 -38.94
C LEU A 885 -16.69 -15.97 -37.56
N PHE A 886 -15.50 -15.45 -37.25
CA PHE A 886 -15.13 -14.87 -35.97
C PHE A 886 -16.05 -13.72 -35.49
N SER A 887 -16.63 -12.94 -36.42
CA SER A 887 -17.58 -11.86 -36.13
C SER A 887 -18.96 -12.34 -35.62
N ASP A 888 -19.30 -13.63 -35.78
CA ASP A 888 -20.62 -14.16 -35.42
C ASP A 888 -20.78 -14.42 -33.90
N ILE A 889 -19.67 -14.40 -33.16
CA ILE A 889 -19.62 -14.80 -31.74
C ILE A 889 -19.51 -13.58 -30.81
N THR A 890 -18.71 -12.58 -31.18
CA THR A 890 -18.44 -11.39 -30.36
C THR A 890 -19.62 -10.42 -30.19
N ALA A 891 -20.71 -10.56 -30.98
CA ALA A 891 -21.90 -9.69 -30.92
C ALA A 891 -23.03 -10.19 -30.00
N GLY A 892 -22.84 -11.25 -29.21
CA GLY A 892 -23.78 -11.60 -28.16
C GLY A 892 -25.07 -12.33 -28.58
N HIS A 893 -25.12 -13.04 -29.72
CA HIS A 893 -26.38 -13.63 -30.23
C HIS A 893 -26.33 -15.15 -30.52
N ARG A 894 -27.51 -15.81 -30.42
CA ARG A 894 -27.69 -17.26 -30.67
C ARG A 894 -27.45 -17.62 -32.14
N SER A 895 -26.52 -18.55 -32.38
CA SER A 895 -26.29 -19.18 -33.69
C SER A 895 -27.55 -19.88 -34.24
N PRO A 896 -27.96 -19.63 -35.50
CA PRO A 896 -29.09 -20.32 -36.12
C PRO A 896 -28.76 -21.79 -36.43
N ASP A 897 -29.63 -22.70 -35.98
CA ASP A 897 -29.51 -24.14 -36.25
C ASP A 897 -29.68 -24.44 -37.75
N ILE A 898 -29.11 -25.56 -38.23
CA ILE A 898 -29.08 -26.00 -39.63
C ILE A 898 -30.48 -26.13 -40.27
N ASN A 899 -31.53 -26.11 -39.44
CA ASN A 899 -32.92 -26.28 -39.82
C ASN A 899 -33.64 -24.95 -40.15
N GLU A 900 -32.98 -23.81 -40.00
CA GLU A 900 -33.60 -22.47 -40.05
C GLU A 900 -33.24 -21.64 -41.29
N ALA A 901 -32.54 -22.21 -42.28
CA ALA A 901 -32.10 -21.51 -43.50
C ALA A 901 -33.20 -20.83 -44.33
N GLY A 902 -34.48 -21.11 -44.10
CA GLY A 902 -35.61 -20.43 -44.76
C GLY A 902 -36.42 -19.50 -43.85
N ALA A 903 -35.93 -19.22 -42.64
CA ALA A 903 -36.48 -18.21 -41.75
C ALA A 903 -35.95 -16.81 -42.12
N ASP A 904 -36.56 -15.79 -41.53
CA ASP A 904 -36.24 -14.36 -41.60
C ASP A 904 -36.31 -13.92 -40.14
N ILE A 905 -35.17 -13.92 -39.45
CA ILE A 905 -35.12 -13.97 -37.99
C ILE A 905 -35.02 -12.57 -37.35
N ASP A 906 -34.43 -11.60 -38.04
CA ASP A 906 -34.40 -10.18 -37.66
C ASP A 906 -35.59 -9.38 -38.22
N GLY A 907 -36.30 -9.94 -39.21
CA GLY A 907 -37.57 -9.41 -39.69
C GLY A 907 -37.43 -8.25 -40.65
N ASP A 908 -36.27 -8.09 -41.29
CA ASP A 908 -36.00 -7.06 -42.30
C ASP A 908 -36.63 -7.41 -43.67
N GLY A 909 -36.92 -8.71 -43.90
CA GLY A 909 -37.54 -9.24 -45.11
C GLY A 909 -36.61 -10.03 -46.04
N LEU A 910 -35.34 -10.25 -45.67
CA LEU A 910 -34.46 -11.25 -46.26
C LEU A 910 -34.59 -12.59 -45.52
N THR A 911 -34.23 -13.70 -46.17
CA THR A 911 -34.15 -14.99 -45.47
C THR A 911 -32.71 -15.30 -45.12
N ASN A 912 -32.50 -16.08 -44.06
CA ASN A 912 -31.16 -16.39 -43.56
C ASN A 912 -30.22 -16.98 -44.64
N ILE A 913 -30.77 -17.69 -45.64
CA ILE A 913 -29.98 -18.20 -46.79
C ILE A 913 -29.71 -17.14 -47.86
N ASP A 914 -30.60 -16.16 -48.02
CA ASP A 914 -30.40 -15.04 -48.92
C ASP A 914 -29.28 -14.14 -48.38
N GLU A 915 -29.32 -13.76 -47.10
CA GLU A 915 -28.27 -12.96 -46.41
C GLU A 915 -26.92 -13.64 -46.46
N HIS A 916 -26.88 -14.93 -46.06
CA HIS A 916 -25.67 -15.74 -46.15
C HIS A 916 -25.13 -15.83 -47.59
N SER A 917 -25.99 -15.85 -48.62
CA SER A 917 -25.53 -15.98 -50.00
C SER A 917 -24.85 -14.73 -50.56
N ILE A 918 -25.00 -13.59 -49.90
CA ILE A 918 -24.44 -12.29 -50.28
C ILE A 918 -23.53 -11.67 -49.21
N GLY A 919 -23.33 -12.35 -48.08
CA GLY A 919 -22.37 -11.98 -47.04
C GLY A 919 -22.91 -11.02 -45.99
N LEU A 920 -24.22 -10.98 -45.79
CA LEU A 920 -24.91 -10.18 -44.79
C LEU A 920 -25.24 -11.00 -43.54
N SER A 921 -25.51 -10.32 -42.43
CA SER A 921 -25.84 -10.90 -41.14
C SER A 921 -27.27 -11.45 -41.12
N PRO A 922 -27.48 -12.76 -40.94
CA PRO A 922 -28.81 -13.34 -40.94
C PRO A 922 -29.66 -13.04 -39.70
N ILE A 923 -29.22 -12.16 -38.80
CA ILE A 923 -29.81 -11.89 -37.48
C ILE A 923 -29.79 -10.41 -37.11
N LEU A 924 -29.24 -9.55 -37.97
CA LEU A 924 -29.25 -8.10 -37.82
C LEU A 924 -29.95 -7.55 -39.04
N ALA A 925 -31.04 -6.83 -38.80
CA ALA A 925 -31.74 -6.15 -39.87
C ALA A 925 -30.84 -5.11 -40.58
N ASP A 926 -29.75 -4.68 -39.96
CA ASP A 926 -28.76 -3.71 -40.44
C ASP A 926 -27.36 -4.28 -40.13
N SER A 927 -26.68 -4.78 -41.17
CA SER A 927 -25.44 -5.56 -41.06
C SER A 927 -24.18 -4.74 -40.85
N ASP A 928 -24.16 -3.46 -41.26
CA ASP A 928 -23.00 -2.58 -41.07
C ASP A 928 -23.20 -1.53 -39.98
N GLY A 929 -24.38 -1.51 -39.37
CA GLY A 929 -24.71 -0.78 -38.15
C GLY A 929 -24.87 0.71 -38.37
N ASP A 930 -25.16 1.15 -39.60
CA ASP A 930 -25.25 2.55 -39.94
C ASP A 930 -26.64 3.17 -39.69
N GLY A 931 -27.66 2.34 -39.47
CA GLY A 931 -29.04 2.71 -39.19
C GLY A 931 -30.04 2.40 -40.31
N LEU A 932 -29.61 1.80 -41.43
CA LEU A 932 -30.45 1.37 -42.56
C LEU A 932 -30.59 -0.14 -42.61
N ASP A 933 -31.79 -0.67 -42.91
CA ASP A 933 -31.96 -2.13 -43.00
C ASP A 933 -31.45 -2.72 -44.33
N ASP A 934 -30.82 -3.89 -44.26
CA ASP A 934 -30.15 -4.59 -45.36
C ASP A 934 -31.09 -4.80 -46.55
N LYS A 935 -32.31 -5.24 -46.24
CA LYS A 935 -33.35 -5.47 -47.24
C LYS A 935 -33.70 -4.19 -48.01
N TRP A 936 -33.74 -3.04 -47.34
CA TRP A 936 -34.02 -1.74 -47.94
C TRP A 936 -32.84 -1.29 -48.81
N GLU A 937 -31.61 -1.47 -48.34
CA GLU A 937 -30.41 -1.10 -49.08
C GLU A 937 -30.26 -1.91 -50.36
N LEU A 938 -30.48 -3.23 -50.30
CA LEU A 938 -30.46 -4.09 -51.47
C LEU A 938 -31.59 -3.77 -52.48
N ASP A 939 -32.78 -3.39 -51.99
CA ASP A 939 -33.89 -2.97 -52.86
C ASP A 939 -33.62 -1.60 -53.53
N ALA A 940 -32.89 -0.72 -52.85
CA ALA A 940 -32.41 0.54 -53.40
C ALA A 940 -31.17 0.37 -54.31
N GLY A 941 -30.53 -0.79 -54.27
CA GLY A 941 -29.38 -1.19 -55.10
C GLY A 941 -28.02 -0.84 -54.50
N TYR A 942 -27.96 -0.69 -53.18
CA TYR A 942 -26.79 -0.37 -52.37
C TYR A 942 -26.12 -1.62 -51.80
N SER A 943 -25.00 -1.39 -51.10
CA SER A 943 -24.22 -2.42 -50.44
C SER A 943 -24.47 -2.30 -48.95
N ALA A 944 -25.16 -3.28 -48.37
CA ALA A 944 -25.45 -3.39 -46.94
C ALA A 944 -24.22 -3.80 -46.09
N LEU A 945 -23.03 -3.34 -46.49
CA LEU A 945 -21.73 -3.64 -45.87
C LEU A 945 -20.81 -2.40 -45.92
N ALA A 946 -21.37 -1.21 -46.17
CA ALA A 946 -20.62 0.01 -46.39
C ALA A 946 -21.23 1.18 -45.59
N ASN A 947 -20.74 1.35 -44.35
CA ASN A 947 -21.22 2.32 -43.36
C ASN A 947 -20.75 3.78 -43.57
N GLU A 948 -19.96 4.08 -44.61
CA GLU A 948 -19.38 5.41 -44.85
C GLU A 948 -19.54 5.94 -46.28
N GLY A 949 -19.43 7.27 -46.43
CA GLY A 949 -19.46 7.96 -47.73
C GLY A 949 -20.88 8.27 -48.23
N GLN A 950 -21.10 8.28 -49.56
CA GLN A 950 -22.41 8.62 -50.13
C GLN A 950 -23.47 7.51 -49.98
N ASN A 951 -23.06 6.31 -49.56
CA ASN A 951 -23.94 5.15 -49.42
C ASN A 951 -24.46 4.96 -47.99
N GLY A 952 -23.74 5.44 -46.98
CA GLY A 952 -24.17 5.28 -45.59
C GLY A 952 -25.35 6.18 -45.17
N ALA A 953 -25.90 5.93 -43.98
CA ALA A 953 -27.11 6.55 -43.43
C ALA A 953 -27.10 8.10 -43.43
N PHE A 954 -25.94 8.72 -43.19
CA PHE A 954 -25.75 10.18 -43.21
C PHE A 954 -25.36 10.75 -44.58
N GLY A 955 -25.20 9.89 -45.59
CA GLY A 955 -24.93 10.28 -46.98
C GLY A 955 -26.11 11.00 -47.63
N ASP A 956 -25.81 11.89 -48.59
CA ASP A 956 -26.78 12.65 -49.39
C ASP A 956 -26.46 12.38 -50.88
N LEU A 957 -26.91 11.23 -51.38
CA LEU A 957 -26.46 10.68 -52.66
C LEU A 957 -26.92 11.53 -53.86
N ASP A 958 -28.12 12.08 -53.80
CA ASP A 958 -28.68 12.89 -54.88
C ASP A 958 -28.49 14.41 -54.69
N GLY A 959 -27.97 14.82 -53.53
CA GLY A 959 -27.55 16.18 -53.21
C GLY A 959 -28.71 17.11 -52.89
N ASP A 960 -29.87 16.57 -52.51
CA ASP A 960 -31.07 17.34 -52.16
C ASP A 960 -31.17 17.73 -50.68
N ARG A 961 -30.18 17.29 -49.87
CA ARG A 961 -29.97 17.57 -48.44
C ARG A 961 -30.85 16.79 -47.49
N LEU A 962 -31.52 15.75 -47.96
CA LEU A 962 -31.99 14.68 -47.09
C LEU A 962 -30.91 13.61 -47.02
N THR A 963 -30.69 13.06 -45.82
CA THR A 963 -29.80 11.91 -45.68
C THR A 963 -30.55 10.64 -46.10
N ASN A 964 -29.81 9.61 -46.52
CA ASN A 964 -30.37 8.32 -46.92
C ASN A 964 -31.30 7.75 -45.82
N GLU A 965 -30.94 7.91 -44.53
CA GLU A 965 -31.77 7.57 -43.37
C GLU A 965 -33.10 8.34 -43.33
N MET A 966 -33.07 9.66 -43.54
CA MET A 966 -34.28 10.48 -43.57
C MET A 966 -35.21 10.06 -44.71
N GLU A 967 -34.66 9.67 -45.85
CA GLU A 967 -35.42 9.20 -47.00
C GLU A 967 -36.00 7.79 -46.80
N SER A 968 -35.26 6.89 -46.14
CA SER A 968 -35.75 5.58 -45.71
C SER A 968 -36.98 5.72 -44.81
N VAL A 969 -36.88 6.58 -43.80
CA VAL A 969 -37.98 6.87 -42.85
C VAL A 969 -39.17 7.57 -43.53
N MET A 970 -38.92 8.42 -44.53
CA MET A 970 -39.97 9.14 -45.28
C MET A 970 -40.56 8.36 -46.47
N GLY A 971 -39.94 7.24 -46.87
CA GLY A 971 -40.33 6.44 -48.03
C GLY A 971 -40.13 7.16 -49.37
N THR A 972 -39.13 8.05 -49.46
CA THR A 972 -38.78 8.78 -50.68
C THR A 972 -37.69 8.06 -51.48
N LEU A 973 -37.38 8.54 -52.69
CA LEU A 973 -36.44 7.86 -53.59
C LEU A 973 -35.06 8.54 -53.54
N VAL A 974 -34.13 7.88 -52.87
CA VAL A 974 -32.71 8.18 -52.64
C VAL A 974 -31.80 8.40 -53.87
N ASN A 975 -32.35 8.26 -55.07
CA ASN A 975 -31.62 8.50 -56.32
C ASN A 975 -32.32 9.52 -57.22
N SER A 976 -33.26 10.27 -56.66
CA SER A 976 -34.13 11.17 -57.40
C SER A 976 -34.47 12.40 -56.57
N PRO A 977 -33.84 13.56 -56.85
CA PRO A 977 -33.96 14.75 -56.00
C PRO A 977 -35.42 15.19 -55.94
N ASN A 978 -36.04 15.03 -54.78
CA ASN A 978 -37.46 15.26 -54.63
C ASN A 978 -37.71 16.66 -54.04
N ALA A 979 -38.01 17.59 -54.93
CA ALA A 979 -38.36 18.95 -54.52
C ALA A 979 -39.77 18.97 -53.85
N ASP A 980 -39.79 19.27 -52.54
CA ASP A 980 -40.91 19.83 -51.74
C ASP A 980 -41.81 18.82 -50.97
N VAL A 981 -41.62 18.74 -49.64
CA VAL A 981 -42.75 18.52 -48.70
C VAL A 981 -42.66 19.46 -47.49
N SER A 982 -43.34 20.59 -47.64
CA SER A 982 -43.75 21.52 -46.58
C SER A 982 -44.40 20.87 -45.34
N LEU A 983 -43.92 21.23 -44.14
CA LEU A 983 -44.55 20.95 -42.83
C LEU A 983 -46.04 21.35 -42.79
N PRO A 984 -46.94 20.51 -42.21
CA PRO A 984 -48.21 20.98 -41.68
C PRO A 984 -48.38 20.73 -40.18
N ASN A 985 -48.82 21.82 -39.54
CA ASN A 985 -49.22 22.01 -38.16
C ASN A 985 -50.50 21.23 -37.74
N THR A 986 -50.63 21.00 -36.42
CA THR A 986 -51.86 20.75 -35.59
C THR A 986 -52.30 19.32 -35.20
N ALA A 987 -52.15 19.05 -33.89
CA ALA A 987 -53.11 18.47 -32.92
C ALA A 987 -53.82 17.13 -33.19
N SER A 988 -53.42 16.08 -32.45
CA SER A 988 -54.27 15.36 -31.47
C SER A 988 -53.56 14.09 -30.93
N ALA A 989 -53.32 14.01 -29.62
CA ALA A 989 -53.02 12.74 -28.93
C ALA A 989 -54.29 11.84 -28.87
N PRO A 990 -54.21 10.50 -28.76
CA PRO A 990 -53.65 9.85 -27.56
C PRO A 990 -52.87 8.51 -27.72
N SER A 991 -52.08 8.25 -26.67
CA SER A 991 -51.61 6.99 -26.07
C SER A 991 -50.50 6.18 -26.74
N GLY A 992 -49.35 6.11 -26.03
CA GLY A 992 -48.40 5.00 -26.10
C GLY A 992 -46.95 5.42 -25.90
N GLN A 993 -46.49 5.50 -24.63
CA GLN A 993 -45.11 5.45 -24.14
C GLN A 993 -43.99 6.17 -24.93
N VAL A 994 -43.53 7.30 -24.38
CA VAL A 994 -42.22 7.91 -24.67
C VAL A 994 -41.22 7.39 -23.64
N HIS A 995 -40.17 6.71 -24.08
CA HIS A 995 -38.92 6.63 -23.32
C HIS A 995 -38.10 7.88 -23.68
N ILE A 996 -37.84 8.72 -22.69
CA ILE A 996 -36.82 9.76 -22.76
C ILE A 996 -35.54 9.06 -22.31
N VAL A 997 -34.62 8.80 -23.23
CA VAL A 997 -33.23 8.49 -22.87
C VAL A 997 -32.51 9.83 -22.75
N LEU A 998 -32.10 10.14 -21.52
CA LEU A 998 -31.10 11.16 -21.25
C LEU A 998 -29.75 10.54 -21.57
N ILE A 999 -29.08 11.01 -22.62
CA ILE A 999 -27.65 10.78 -22.81
C ILE A 999 -26.95 11.81 -21.93
N GLY A 1000 -26.25 11.33 -20.89
CA GLY A 1000 -25.35 12.14 -20.08
C GLY A 1000 -24.08 12.39 -20.86
N ILE A 1001 -23.78 13.65 -21.16
CA ILE A 1001 -22.48 14.10 -21.66
C ILE A 1001 -21.92 15.03 -20.59
N GLY A 1002 -20.73 14.70 -20.10
CA GLY A 1002 -19.69 15.59 -19.55
C GLY A 1002 -20.10 16.60 -18.47
N ALA A 1003 -19.62 16.36 -17.24
CA ALA A 1003 -19.43 17.43 -16.27
C ALA A 1003 -18.35 18.40 -16.78
N PHE A 1004 -18.74 19.60 -17.19
CA PHE A 1004 -17.87 20.77 -17.25
C PHE A 1004 -18.43 21.83 -16.30
N ASN A 1005 -17.63 22.21 -15.30
CA ASN A 1005 -17.89 23.34 -14.43
C ASN A 1005 -17.61 24.64 -15.19
N LEU A 1006 -18.64 25.48 -15.36
CA LEU A 1006 -18.43 26.91 -15.58
C LEU A 1006 -19.24 27.72 -14.57
N SER A 1007 -18.51 28.61 -13.92
CA SER A 1007 -18.84 29.50 -12.82
C SER A 1007 -20.04 30.41 -13.05
N GLU A 1008 -20.69 30.73 -11.93
CA GLU A 1008 -21.76 31.70 -11.68
C GLU A 1008 -21.88 32.89 -12.66
N THR A 1009 -23.11 33.20 -13.07
CA THR A 1009 -23.76 34.48 -12.71
C THR A 1009 -25.27 34.49 -13.01
N ASP A 1010 -26.01 35.01 -12.03
CA ASP A 1010 -27.40 35.45 -11.99
C ASP A 1010 -28.14 35.70 -13.32
N GLU A 1011 -29.35 35.14 -13.47
CA GLU A 1011 -30.59 35.88 -13.16
C GLU A 1011 -31.83 35.01 -13.40
N ALA A 1012 -32.80 35.18 -12.50
CA ALA A 1012 -34.11 34.57 -12.49
C ALA A 1012 -34.92 34.81 -13.77
N SER A 1013 -35.71 33.82 -14.22
CA SER A 1013 -37.19 33.87 -14.20
C SER A 1013 -37.86 32.83 -15.10
N THR A 1014 -38.74 32.03 -14.47
CA THR A 1014 -40.07 31.59 -14.91
C THR A 1014 -40.33 31.01 -16.31
N LEU A 1015 -40.92 29.80 -16.32
CA LEU A 1015 -41.98 29.27 -17.20
C LEU A 1015 -41.74 29.39 -18.73
N ASN A 1016 -41.70 28.29 -19.47
CA ASN A 1016 -42.79 27.31 -19.66
C ASN A 1016 -42.26 26.04 -20.31
#